data_AF-A0A942H6B5-F1
#
_entry.id   AF-A0A942H6B5-F1
#
_cell.length_a   1.000
_cell.length_b   1.000
_cell.length_c   1.000
_cell.angle_alpha   90.00
_cell.angle_beta   90.00
_cell.angle_gamma   90.00
#
_symmetry.space_group_name_H-M   'P 1'
#
loop_
_entity.id
_entity.type
_entity.pdbx_description
1 polymer ?
#
loop_
_entity_poly.entity_id
_entity_poly.type
_entity_poly.pdbx_seq_one_letter_code
_entity_poly.pdbx_strand_id
1 'polypeptide(L)'
;MTRTTHQGIRITVFILSLTCAVFLLAQTSHFKKITSQFSAKPTAAKTLDAGSPATKSPAANSSPAASATFQDDENDPAKEAKYTRMKELRALVESLEAKQKDEPNNASLEDQIAAAGKEYNEISKSLGGDHPPQEESSFTAASAATPRNATTNSLAGRRASTEVFPANNICNTASSTFTDDPVPNVAIPNLNLLNPVIRNINVSGMGNYLWDVDIKTFITHTNSADLDVYLVSPAGTIVTLTTDNGGTNDNVFNGTLFDDQAATPVTDFGFANNVVATPVQPEEAMGAFIGENPNGTWQLFIYDDAASNTGQFDKLELTITTFAIAPVEVTSGAYANNTPQAIPNPGVISSTINVAGAGATISKVVLVTNVPHQKSDDLDITLTSPQGRTVTITTDNPDFLGLNYNNVFAGTRWFDRAGPGFLEIGAVTDEVYFFGVLKQVAVPEGAMAAFNGQNPNGTWTLQVRDDSTNSRSGSLQNWSLIISTINCTAPNTVVTLADPLVCLGPNGIVAVNATVTNNNPVAVNANFSAALPPTLIGLPGTGVASLNQPALIVTANGVTWNGPLQPGQTVTITYKAQIAAGTPNGSQVCIDSQTSFDGAPPATVRACETLDCPVGPVNAQVTDQKAGSVLVFPYYVSKVSEQKDTRMTISNIGDAAATVHLFFIDGLTCNQSDQFLCLTPNANFSFKASEYDPETTGWVLAVAVDAQGRPVQYNGLIGNAFVNDGNYVDNYGAESFRANSPLVATITDNAARLFFDGASYDAVPNQFAVEIQSPLDAPSQRVVTTSLSGNVITGQLTGAAQVGTALVYNGNEKPFGSFSAWLNGNCQASATITSTSPRVPNGMAQMIPTGQVGTLKFNVGAAVGLILTPRTAAWRGIRTLHKTALTTTTITIPILTPIC
;
A
#
# COMPACT_ATOMS: atom_id res chain seq x y z
N MET A 1 -63.47 -3.86 24.97
CA MET A 1 -64.35 -2.86 24.31
C MET A 1 -63.71 -2.46 22.97
N THR A 2 -64.51 -2.02 21.99
CA THR A 2 -64.19 -1.11 20.86
C THR A 2 -62.70 -0.91 20.49
N ARG A 3 -62.16 -1.27 19.31
CA ARG A 3 -62.70 -1.55 17.95
C ARG A 3 -63.26 -0.33 17.20
N THR A 4 -62.46 0.24 16.29
CA THR A 4 -62.76 0.89 14.97
C THR A 4 -61.42 1.44 14.44
N THR A 5 -60.89 1.27 13.21
CA THR A 5 -61.32 0.95 11.81
C THR A 5 -61.75 2.13 10.94
N HIS A 6 -60.97 2.41 9.89
CA HIS A 6 -61.32 2.83 8.51
C HIS A 6 -59.99 2.78 7.69
N GLN A 7 -59.82 2.24 6.47
CA GLN A 7 -60.67 1.84 5.31
C GLN A 7 -61.47 2.98 4.65
N GLY A 8 -61.44 3.21 3.33
CA GLY A 8 -60.75 2.51 2.21
C GLY A 8 -60.31 3.50 1.10
N ILE A 9 -60.22 3.18 -0.20
CA ILE A 9 -60.99 2.24 -1.05
C ILE A 9 -60.15 1.78 -2.28
N ARG A 10 -60.58 0.70 -2.98
CA ARG A 10 -59.99 0.10 -4.21
C ARG A 10 -60.94 0.25 -5.44
N ILE A 11 -60.68 -0.52 -6.53
CA ILE A 11 -61.53 -0.88 -7.72
C ILE A 11 -61.19 0.01 -8.95
N THR A 12 -61.07 -0.45 -10.21
CA THR A 12 -61.43 -1.70 -10.97
C THR A 12 -60.21 -2.20 -11.80
N VAL A 13 -59.89 -3.46 -12.19
CA VAL A 13 -60.44 -4.85 -12.12
C VAL A 13 -60.97 -5.47 -13.46
N PHE A 14 -60.14 -6.30 -14.13
CA PHE A 14 -60.46 -7.29 -15.22
C PHE A 14 -60.88 -6.73 -16.62
N ILE A 15 -60.72 -7.42 -17.77
CA ILE A 15 -61.22 -8.76 -18.19
C ILE A 15 -60.38 -9.44 -19.35
N LEU A 16 -60.25 -10.78 -19.24
CA LEU A 16 -60.05 -11.89 -20.23
C LEU A 16 -59.15 -11.82 -21.51
N SER A 17 -58.03 -12.56 -21.44
CA SER A 17 -57.59 -13.73 -22.28
C SER A 17 -58.32 -14.19 -23.58
N LEU A 18 -57.53 -14.72 -24.55
CA LEU A 18 -57.65 -16.14 -25.02
C LEU A 18 -56.44 -16.72 -25.82
N THR A 19 -56.21 -18.05 -25.67
CA THR A 19 -55.60 -19.04 -26.62
C THR A 19 -54.13 -19.03 -27.12
N CYS A 20 -53.38 -20.02 -26.59
CA CYS A 20 -52.67 -21.13 -27.28
C CYS A 20 -51.34 -21.01 -28.08
N ALA A 21 -50.35 -21.77 -27.54
CA ALA A 21 -49.55 -22.84 -28.18
C ALA A 21 -48.15 -22.55 -28.76
N VAL A 22 -47.29 -23.59 -28.68
CA VAL A 22 -45.92 -23.74 -29.25
C VAL A 22 -44.84 -22.86 -28.57
N PHE A 23 -43.74 -23.36 -27.99
CA PHE A 23 -43.23 -24.73 -27.81
C PHE A 23 -42.47 -24.88 -26.47
N LEU A 24 -42.19 -26.12 -26.02
CA LEU A 24 -41.41 -26.46 -24.82
C LEU A 24 -40.67 -27.80 -25.08
N LEU A 25 -39.69 -28.16 -24.23
CA LEU A 25 -38.81 -29.36 -24.25
C LEU A 25 -37.53 -29.20 -25.10
N ALA A 26 -36.38 -29.78 -24.74
CA ALA A 26 -35.91 -30.32 -23.44
C ALA A 26 -34.38 -30.52 -23.45
N GLN A 27 -33.76 -30.61 -22.27
CA GLN A 27 -32.37 -31.08 -22.15
C GLN A 27 -32.27 -32.62 -22.29
N THR A 28 -31.17 -33.07 -22.91
CA THR A 28 -30.49 -34.37 -22.74
C THR A 28 -31.31 -35.68 -22.71
N SER A 29 -31.09 -36.55 -23.69
CA SER A 29 -31.31 -38.01 -23.55
C SER A 29 -30.22 -38.81 -24.29
N HIS A 30 -30.02 -40.08 -23.93
CA HIS A 30 -28.78 -40.82 -24.20
C HIS A 30 -28.70 -41.57 -25.54
N PHE A 31 -27.45 -41.80 -25.97
CA PHE A 31 -26.94 -43.03 -26.62
C PHE A 31 -27.80 -44.30 -26.40
N LYS A 32 -27.94 -45.17 -27.43
CA LYS A 32 -27.09 -46.38 -27.67
C LYS A 32 -27.80 -47.51 -28.45
N LYS A 33 -27.24 -47.91 -29.60
CA LYS A 33 -27.25 -49.27 -30.20
C LYS A 33 -26.03 -49.34 -31.14
N ILE A 34 -25.26 -50.43 -31.30
CA ILE A 34 -25.32 -51.78 -30.68
C ILE A 34 -23.88 -52.31 -30.45
N THR A 35 -23.74 -53.29 -29.55
CA THR A 35 -22.57 -54.13 -29.21
C THR A 35 -21.94 -54.82 -30.45
N SER A 36 -20.70 -55.32 -30.50
CA SER A 36 -19.75 -55.91 -29.52
C SER A 36 -18.35 -56.08 -30.20
N GLN A 37 -17.23 -56.57 -29.62
CA GLN A 37 -16.97 -57.55 -28.54
C GLN A 37 -15.62 -57.30 -27.78
N PHE A 38 -15.47 -57.96 -26.61
CA PHE A 38 -14.26 -58.34 -25.82
C PHE A 38 -13.07 -57.33 -25.66
N SER A 39 -12.55 -56.94 -24.48
CA SER A 39 -12.36 -57.57 -23.14
C SER A 39 -11.25 -58.66 -23.11
N ALA A 40 -10.25 -58.70 -22.21
CA ALA A 40 -9.98 -57.91 -20.99
C ALA A 40 -8.51 -57.95 -20.50
N LYS A 41 -8.10 -56.92 -19.74
CA LYS A 41 -7.15 -56.93 -18.59
C LYS A 41 -5.65 -57.30 -18.83
N PRO A 42 -4.74 -57.12 -17.83
CA PRO A 42 -3.33 -56.76 -18.07
C PRO A 42 -2.30 -57.71 -17.43
N THR A 43 -1.02 -57.30 -17.34
CA THR A 43 -0.09 -57.35 -16.15
C THR A 43 1.38 -57.57 -16.56
N ALA A 44 2.33 -56.89 -15.90
CA ALA A 44 3.81 -57.08 -15.84
C ALA A 44 4.61 -57.11 -17.18
N ALA A 45 5.67 -56.32 -17.43
CA ALA A 45 6.82 -55.82 -16.65
C ALA A 45 8.08 -56.72 -16.71
N LYS A 46 9.27 -56.07 -16.67
CA LYS A 46 10.65 -56.62 -16.76
C LYS A 46 11.08 -57.07 -18.18
N THR A 47 12.34 -56.90 -18.63
CA THR A 47 13.57 -56.30 -18.04
C THR A 47 14.65 -56.05 -19.12
N LEU A 48 15.52 -55.04 -18.91
CA LEU A 48 16.98 -55.01 -19.22
C LEU A 48 17.47 -55.21 -20.68
N ASP A 49 18.59 -54.65 -21.16
CA ASP A 49 19.55 -53.65 -20.61
C ASP A 49 20.31 -52.93 -21.76
N ALA A 50 21.12 -51.93 -21.42
CA ALA A 50 22.41 -51.52 -22.02
C ALA A 50 22.57 -51.35 -23.56
N GLY A 51 23.13 -50.21 -24.01
CA GLY A 51 23.69 -50.11 -25.37
C GLY A 51 23.89 -48.71 -25.98
N SER A 52 24.81 -47.91 -25.43
CA SER A 52 25.47 -46.82 -26.18
C SER A 52 26.90 -47.29 -26.57
N PRO A 53 27.64 -46.68 -27.53
CA PRO A 53 27.37 -45.41 -28.23
C PRO A 53 27.66 -45.35 -29.76
N ALA A 54 27.26 -44.23 -30.38
CA ALA A 54 27.87 -43.47 -31.49
C ALA A 54 28.60 -44.15 -32.69
N THR A 55 28.33 -43.66 -33.93
CA THR A 55 29.26 -42.77 -34.71
C THR A 55 28.84 -42.59 -36.20
N LYS A 56 29.42 -41.56 -36.86
CA LYS A 56 29.61 -41.34 -38.32
C LYS A 56 28.46 -40.81 -39.22
N SER A 57 28.77 -39.68 -39.85
CA SER A 57 28.38 -39.26 -41.22
C SER A 57 29.44 -39.82 -42.23
N PRO A 58 29.38 -39.66 -43.59
CA PRO A 58 28.45 -38.87 -44.41
C PRO A 58 27.99 -39.48 -45.78
N ALA A 59 27.26 -38.65 -46.55
CA ALA A 59 27.34 -38.44 -48.03
C ALA A 59 26.43 -39.17 -49.06
N ALA A 60 26.08 -38.37 -50.09
CA ALA A 60 25.90 -38.66 -51.53
C ALA A 60 24.55 -39.15 -52.13
N ASN A 61 23.88 -38.18 -52.76
CA ASN A 61 22.93 -38.21 -53.89
C ASN A 61 22.76 -39.49 -54.76
N SER A 62 21.51 -39.73 -55.17
CA SER A 62 21.17 -40.06 -56.56
C SER A 62 19.76 -39.51 -56.92
N SER A 63 19.55 -39.15 -58.19
CA SER A 63 18.28 -38.62 -58.74
C SER A 63 17.65 -39.65 -59.70
N PRO A 64 16.36 -39.55 -60.08
CA PRO A 64 16.02 -38.75 -61.26
C PRO A 64 14.68 -37.97 -61.13
N ALA A 65 14.39 -37.13 -62.13
CA ALA A 65 13.20 -36.27 -62.20
C ALA A 65 12.05 -36.85 -63.03
N ALA A 66 10.85 -36.32 -62.82
CA ALA A 66 9.74 -36.29 -63.78
C ALA A 66 8.98 -34.97 -63.62
N SER A 67 8.68 -34.29 -64.73
CA SER A 67 7.94 -33.02 -64.73
C SER A 67 6.44 -33.25 -64.88
N ALA A 68 5.65 -32.59 -64.05
CA ALA A 68 4.23 -32.33 -64.30
C ALA A 68 3.99 -30.83 -64.10
N THR A 69 3.34 -30.20 -65.08
CA THR A 69 2.91 -28.80 -64.99
C THR A 69 1.75 -28.68 -64.00
N PHE A 70 1.85 -27.76 -63.04
CA PHE A 70 0.68 -27.24 -62.36
C PHE A 70 0.06 -26.13 -63.19
N GLN A 71 -1.26 -25.95 -63.05
CA GLN A 71 -2.01 -24.84 -63.60
C GLN A 71 -2.09 -23.72 -62.57
N ASP A 72 -2.25 -22.49 -63.04
CA ASP A 72 -2.53 -21.34 -62.21
C ASP A 72 -4.02 -21.36 -61.82
N ASP A 73 -4.34 -21.53 -60.53
CA ASP A 73 -5.72 -21.55 -60.00
C ASP A 73 -6.29 -20.11 -59.83
N GLU A 74 -6.06 -19.25 -60.82
CA GLU A 74 -6.40 -17.82 -60.79
C GLU A 74 -7.90 -17.52 -61.05
N ASN A 75 -8.80 -18.51 -60.91
CA ASN A 75 -10.24 -18.37 -61.17
C ASN A 75 -11.07 -19.33 -60.29
N ASP A 76 -11.55 -18.87 -59.13
CA ASP A 76 -12.71 -19.50 -58.49
C ASP A 76 -14.01 -18.88 -59.06
N PRO A 77 -14.79 -19.62 -59.89
CA PRO A 77 -16.04 -19.12 -60.43
C PRO A 77 -17.11 -18.83 -59.37
N ALA A 78 -16.94 -19.28 -58.12
CA ALA A 78 -17.84 -18.92 -57.01
C ALA A 78 -17.59 -17.50 -56.46
N LYS A 79 -16.34 -17.00 -56.43
CA LYS A 79 -16.03 -15.61 -56.00
C LYS A 79 -16.49 -14.59 -57.06
N GLU A 80 -16.21 -14.84 -58.34
CA GLU A 80 -16.61 -13.92 -59.42
C GLU A 80 -18.15 -13.84 -59.61
N ALA A 81 -18.87 -14.95 -59.41
CA ALA A 81 -20.33 -14.95 -59.43
C ALA A 81 -20.94 -14.10 -58.28
N LYS A 82 -20.32 -14.15 -57.08
CA LYS A 82 -20.71 -13.30 -55.94
C LYS A 82 -20.43 -11.82 -56.22
N TYR A 83 -19.24 -11.49 -56.74
CA TYR A 83 -18.90 -10.11 -57.12
C TYR A 83 -19.84 -9.56 -58.21
N THR A 84 -20.18 -10.37 -59.21
CA THR A 84 -21.17 -10.02 -60.23
C THR A 84 -22.52 -9.69 -59.58
N ARG A 85 -23.00 -10.53 -58.66
CA ARG A 85 -24.25 -10.30 -57.93
C ARG A 85 -24.22 -9.04 -57.07
N MET A 86 -23.08 -8.73 -56.45
CA MET A 86 -22.88 -7.48 -55.71
C MET A 86 -22.90 -6.25 -56.63
N LYS A 87 -22.31 -6.31 -57.83
CA LYS A 87 -22.43 -5.24 -58.84
C LYS A 87 -23.89 -5.02 -59.28
N GLU A 88 -24.66 -6.11 -59.50
CA GLU A 88 -26.10 -6.02 -59.78
C GLU A 88 -26.88 -5.33 -58.67
N LEU A 89 -26.62 -5.70 -57.40
CA LEU A 89 -27.32 -5.17 -56.24
C LEU A 89 -27.01 -3.68 -55.99
N ARG A 90 -25.78 -3.23 -56.22
CA ARG A 90 -25.40 -1.80 -56.20
C ARG A 90 -26.22 -1.01 -57.22
N ALA A 91 -26.22 -1.44 -58.49
CA ALA A 91 -27.00 -0.79 -59.55
C ALA A 91 -28.52 -0.85 -59.31
N LEU A 92 -29.03 -1.89 -58.63
CA LEU A 92 -30.42 -1.98 -58.21
C LEU A 92 -30.76 -0.90 -57.16
N VAL A 93 -29.94 -0.71 -56.13
CA VAL A 93 -30.12 0.32 -55.09
C VAL A 93 -30.13 1.72 -55.72
N GLU A 94 -29.14 2.06 -56.55
CA GLU A 94 -29.09 3.34 -57.29
C GLU A 94 -30.39 3.58 -58.08
N SER A 95 -30.91 2.54 -58.74
CA SER A 95 -32.15 2.63 -59.53
C SER A 95 -33.43 2.75 -58.68
N LEU A 96 -33.39 2.40 -57.39
CA LEU A 96 -34.51 2.50 -56.45
C LEU A 96 -34.50 3.84 -55.73
N GLU A 97 -33.34 4.30 -55.26
CA GLU A 97 -33.17 5.65 -54.68
C GLU A 97 -33.55 6.74 -55.69
N ALA A 98 -33.18 6.58 -56.97
CA ALA A 98 -33.58 7.48 -58.05
C ALA A 98 -35.12 7.61 -58.19
N LYS A 99 -35.89 6.57 -57.82
CA LYS A 99 -37.36 6.60 -57.81
C LYS A 99 -37.92 7.14 -56.49
N GLN A 100 -37.28 6.80 -55.36
CA GLN A 100 -37.67 7.33 -54.04
C GLN A 100 -37.51 8.85 -53.96
N LYS A 101 -36.59 9.43 -54.74
CA LYS A 101 -36.45 10.88 -54.94
C LYS A 101 -37.70 11.56 -55.49
N ASP A 102 -38.46 10.88 -56.35
CA ASP A 102 -39.73 11.36 -56.90
C ASP A 102 -40.94 10.97 -56.01
N GLU A 103 -40.84 9.87 -55.24
CA GLU A 103 -41.86 9.39 -54.30
C GLU A 103 -41.36 9.24 -52.83
N PRO A 104 -40.99 10.33 -52.14
CA PRO A 104 -40.22 10.29 -50.88
C PRO A 104 -41.00 9.85 -49.61
N ASN A 105 -42.16 9.21 -49.77
CA ASN A 105 -42.91 8.58 -48.67
C ASN A 105 -43.37 7.15 -49.05
N ASN A 106 -42.80 6.56 -50.10
CA ASN A 106 -43.17 5.23 -50.57
C ASN A 106 -42.38 4.15 -49.82
N ALA A 107 -42.93 3.71 -48.68
CA ALA A 107 -42.36 2.64 -47.84
C ALA A 107 -42.06 1.33 -48.61
N SER A 108 -42.74 1.07 -49.73
CA SER A 108 -42.44 -0.11 -50.55
C SER A 108 -41.11 0.01 -51.30
N LEU A 109 -40.62 1.23 -51.59
CA LEU A 109 -39.27 1.44 -52.11
C LEU A 109 -38.22 1.30 -50.99
N GLU A 110 -38.53 1.77 -49.79
CA GLU A 110 -37.67 1.61 -48.59
C GLU A 110 -37.43 0.12 -48.27
N ASP A 111 -38.50 -0.69 -48.24
CA ASP A 111 -38.41 -2.15 -48.09
C ASP A 111 -37.54 -2.81 -49.17
N GLN A 112 -37.61 -2.33 -50.43
CA GLN A 112 -36.82 -2.88 -51.54
C GLN A 112 -35.34 -2.50 -51.47
N ILE A 113 -35.02 -1.27 -51.08
CA ILE A 113 -33.64 -0.81 -50.86
C ILE A 113 -33.02 -1.58 -49.68
N ALA A 114 -33.76 -1.71 -48.57
CA ALA A 114 -33.32 -2.47 -47.41
C ALA A 114 -33.09 -3.97 -47.73
N ALA A 115 -33.95 -4.58 -48.55
CA ALA A 115 -33.77 -5.96 -49.00
C ALA A 115 -32.53 -6.13 -49.90
N ALA A 116 -32.29 -5.23 -50.85
CA ALA A 116 -31.13 -5.28 -51.74
C ALA A 116 -29.81 -5.07 -50.98
N GLY A 117 -29.76 -4.10 -50.06
CA GLY A 117 -28.61 -3.87 -49.19
C GLY A 117 -28.34 -5.05 -48.25
N LYS A 118 -29.40 -5.71 -47.73
CA LYS A 118 -29.26 -6.92 -46.92
C LYS A 118 -28.65 -8.08 -47.72
N GLU A 119 -29.09 -8.31 -48.95
CA GLU A 119 -28.52 -9.35 -49.82
C GLU A 119 -27.05 -9.05 -50.15
N TYR A 120 -26.72 -7.78 -50.44
CA TYR A 120 -25.35 -7.33 -50.71
C TYR A 120 -24.42 -7.61 -49.51
N ASN A 121 -24.87 -7.27 -48.30
CA ASN A 121 -24.13 -7.48 -47.06
C ASN A 121 -24.04 -8.97 -46.67
N GLU A 122 -25.04 -9.79 -46.99
CA GLU A 122 -24.95 -11.26 -46.81
C GLU A 122 -23.93 -11.89 -47.78
N ILE A 123 -23.72 -11.30 -48.96
CA ILE A 123 -22.71 -11.76 -49.92
C ILE A 123 -21.30 -11.30 -49.51
N SER A 124 -21.09 -10.03 -49.14
CA SER A 124 -19.80 -9.53 -48.61
C SER A 124 -19.35 -10.33 -47.38
N LYS A 125 -20.23 -10.57 -46.40
CA LYS A 125 -19.92 -11.42 -45.24
C LYS A 125 -19.64 -12.88 -45.61
N SER A 126 -20.15 -13.36 -46.75
CA SER A 126 -19.80 -14.69 -47.28
C SER A 126 -18.43 -14.73 -47.98
N LEU A 127 -17.72 -13.62 -47.99
CA LEU A 127 -16.41 -13.38 -48.59
C LEU A 127 -15.43 -12.78 -47.55
N GLY A 128 -15.67 -12.95 -46.25
CA GLY A 128 -14.86 -12.37 -45.16
C GLY A 128 -15.11 -10.88 -44.91
N GLY A 129 -15.40 -10.15 -45.98
CA GLY A 129 -15.67 -8.71 -46.01
C GLY A 129 -15.73 -8.22 -47.46
N ASP A 130 -14.98 -8.86 -48.38
CA ASP A 130 -14.72 -8.42 -49.75
C ASP A 130 -15.87 -7.66 -50.44
N HIS A 131 -15.49 -6.60 -51.17
CA HIS A 131 -16.37 -5.92 -52.12
C HIS A 131 -15.79 -5.94 -53.55
N PRO A 132 -16.63 -5.88 -54.60
CA PRO A 132 -16.13 -5.92 -55.97
C PRO A 132 -15.25 -4.70 -56.26
N PRO A 133 -14.11 -4.86 -56.96
CA PRO A 133 -13.23 -3.75 -57.30
C PRO A 133 -13.99 -2.67 -58.08
N GLN A 134 -13.73 -1.41 -57.72
CA GLN A 134 -14.30 -0.26 -58.42
C GLN A 134 -13.78 -0.22 -59.86
N GLU A 135 -14.66 0.00 -60.83
CA GLU A 135 -14.24 0.29 -62.20
C GLU A 135 -13.79 1.76 -62.28
N GLU A 136 -12.54 1.99 -62.70
CA GLU A 136 -11.97 3.33 -62.75
C GLU A 136 -12.80 4.29 -63.60
N SER A 137 -13.46 5.25 -62.96
CA SER A 137 -14.01 6.40 -63.67
C SER A 137 -12.85 7.28 -64.17
N SER A 138 -12.51 7.11 -65.45
CA SER A 138 -11.28 7.64 -66.07
C SER A 138 -11.18 9.18 -66.09
N PHE A 139 -10.66 9.76 -65.00
CA PHE A 139 -10.38 11.19 -64.92
C PHE A 139 -9.07 11.55 -65.62
N THR A 140 -9.18 11.93 -66.90
CA THR A 140 -8.07 12.46 -67.70
C THR A 140 -7.48 13.72 -67.06
N ALA A 141 -6.16 13.73 -66.82
CA ALA A 141 -5.47 14.85 -66.20
C ALA A 141 -5.51 16.13 -67.05
N ALA A 142 -6.09 17.22 -66.52
CA ALA A 142 -6.14 18.53 -67.17
C ALA A 142 -5.94 19.70 -66.17
N SER A 143 -4.75 20.30 -66.21
CA SER A 143 -4.44 21.69 -65.81
C SER A 143 -4.93 22.21 -64.43
N ALA A 144 -4.13 21.93 -63.40
CA ALA A 144 -3.63 22.91 -62.42
C ALA A 144 -4.54 24.07 -61.97
N ALA A 145 -5.17 23.90 -60.80
CA ALA A 145 -5.42 25.02 -59.87
C ALA A 145 -4.14 25.32 -59.06
N THR A 146 -3.85 26.59 -58.80
CA THR A 146 -2.59 27.03 -58.15
C THR A 146 -2.65 26.97 -56.61
N PRO A 147 -1.52 26.75 -55.92
CA PRO A 147 -1.50 26.63 -54.47
C PRO A 147 -1.84 27.96 -53.80
N ARG A 148 -2.79 27.95 -52.85
CA ARG A 148 -2.98 29.08 -51.95
C ARG A 148 -1.94 29.01 -50.83
N ASN A 149 -1.20 30.10 -50.66
CA ASN A 149 -0.25 30.26 -49.56
C ASN A 149 -0.98 30.11 -48.20
N ALA A 150 -0.78 28.98 -47.54
CA ALA A 150 -0.67 28.99 -46.09
C ALA A 150 0.64 29.75 -45.77
N THR A 151 0.52 31.05 -45.49
CA THR A 151 1.69 31.89 -45.19
C THR A 151 2.41 31.33 -43.97
N THR A 152 3.73 31.14 -44.09
CA THR A 152 4.60 30.60 -43.06
C THR A 152 4.64 31.50 -41.81
N ASN A 153 3.73 31.24 -40.87
CA ASN A 153 3.89 31.70 -39.49
C ASN A 153 4.40 30.53 -38.65
N SER A 154 5.58 30.70 -38.04
CA SER A 154 6.37 29.57 -37.56
C SER A 154 5.86 29.00 -36.23
N LEU A 155 5.21 27.83 -36.30
CA LEU A 155 5.09 26.89 -35.17
C LEU A 155 5.93 25.62 -35.35
N ALA A 156 7.05 25.74 -36.08
CA ALA A 156 8.25 24.95 -35.85
C ALA A 156 8.80 25.26 -34.44
N GLY A 157 8.09 24.75 -33.43
CA GLY A 157 8.10 25.30 -32.07
C GLY A 157 7.24 24.51 -31.07
N ARG A 158 6.44 23.54 -31.52
CA ARG A 158 6.12 22.36 -30.69
C ARG A 158 6.97 21.20 -31.18
N ARG A 159 7.83 20.68 -30.31
CA ARG A 159 8.21 19.25 -30.41
C ARG A 159 6.91 18.44 -30.32
N ALA A 160 6.88 17.24 -30.89
CA ALA A 160 6.01 16.22 -30.32
C ALA A 160 6.36 16.14 -28.83
N SER A 161 5.40 16.48 -27.96
CA SER A 161 5.54 16.19 -26.54
C SER A 161 5.59 14.67 -26.46
N THR A 162 6.78 14.15 -26.21
CA THR A 162 6.93 12.82 -25.63
C THR A 162 6.28 12.93 -24.26
N GLU A 163 4.98 12.68 -24.22
CA GLU A 163 4.22 12.59 -22.97
C GLU A 163 4.73 11.32 -22.30
N VAL A 164 5.82 11.49 -21.57
CA VAL A 164 6.28 10.53 -20.57
C VAL A 164 5.18 10.55 -19.52
N PHE A 165 4.15 9.73 -19.74
CA PHE A 165 3.21 9.36 -18.71
C PHE A 165 4.05 9.01 -17.48
N PRO A 166 3.79 9.62 -16.32
CA PRO A 166 4.45 9.16 -15.12
C PRO A 166 4.09 7.69 -14.96
N ALA A 167 5.06 6.86 -14.56
CA ALA A 167 4.76 5.56 -14.00
C ALA A 167 4.11 5.77 -12.61
N ASN A 168 2.91 6.36 -12.59
CA ASN A 168 2.09 6.43 -11.39
C ASN A 168 1.71 4.99 -11.06
N ASN A 169 2.38 4.47 -10.03
CA ASN A 169 2.23 3.13 -9.50
C ASN A 169 0.87 2.97 -8.80
N ILE A 170 -0.20 3.00 -9.60
CA ILE A 170 -1.60 2.91 -9.20
C ILE A 170 -1.79 1.59 -8.45
N CYS A 171 -2.30 1.64 -7.21
CA CYS A 171 -2.62 0.46 -6.40
C CYS A 171 -1.48 -0.60 -6.24
N ASN A 172 -0.21 -0.24 -6.46
CA ASN A 172 0.92 -1.18 -6.57
C ASN A 172 0.79 -2.19 -7.73
N THR A 173 0.48 -1.71 -8.93
CA THR A 173 0.56 -2.49 -10.19
C THR A 173 1.90 -3.23 -10.34
N ALA A 174 1.83 -4.50 -10.72
CA ALA A 174 2.96 -5.25 -11.25
C ALA A 174 2.83 -5.35 -12.77
N SER A 175 3.85 -4.87 -13.49
CA SER A 175 3.95 -4.98 -14.95
C SER A 175 5.13 -5.86 -15.36
N SER A 176 5.00 -6.62 -16.44
CA SER A 176 6.07 -7.46 -17.01
C SER A 176 5.85 -7.70 -18.50
N THR A 177 6.93 -7.71 -19.27
CA THR A 177 6.92 -8.01 -20.71
C THR A 177 7.25 -9.47 -20.96
N PHE A 178 6.44 -10.12 -21.80
CA PHE A 178 6.59 -11.49 -22.27
C PHE A 178 6.86 -11.48 -23.77
N THR A 179 7.63 -12.44 -24.27
CA THR A 179 7.78 -12.69 -25.71
C THR A 179 7.06 -13.98 -26.10
N ASP A 180 6.77 -14.13 -27.38
CA ASP A 180 6.46 -15.42 -27.99
C ASP A 180 7.59 -16.44 -27.78
N ASP A 181 7.27 -17.73 -27.93
CA ASP A 181 8.27 -18.80 -27.89
C ASP A 181 9.36 -18.58 -28.96
N PRO A 182 10.65 -18.87 -28.66
CA PRO A 182 11.76 -18.64 -29.59
C PRO A 182 11.72 -19.60 -30.79
N VAL A 183 11.10 -19.14 -31.87
CA VAL A 183 10.92 -19.83 -33.17
C VAL A 183 11.60 -18.98 -34.27
N PRO A 184 12.18 -19.58 -35.32
CA PRO A 184 12.67 -18.82 -36.47
C PRO A 184 11.56 -18.03 -37.16
N ASN A 185 11.92 -16.95 -37.88
CA ASN A 185 11.00 -16.11 -38.65
C ASN A 185 9.96 -16.95 -39.41
N VAL A 186 8.69 -16.71 -39.12
CA VAL A 186 7.57 -17.42 -39.75
C VAL A 186 7.15 -16.64 -40.99
N ALA A 187 7.24 -17.27 -42.16
CA ALA A 187 6.73 -16.67 -43.39
C ALA A 187 5.21 -16.48 -43.28
N ILE A 188 4.75 -15.28 -43.62
CA ILE A 188 3.35 -14.95 -43.84
C ILE A 188 3.09 -15.26 -45.33
N PRO A 189 2.29 -16.30 -45.65
CA PRO A 189 2.04 -16.66 -47.04
C PRO A 189 0.87 -15.86 -47.61
N ASN A 190 1.02 -15.43 -48.87
CA ASN A 190 -0.02 -14.86 -49.72
C ASN A 190 -1.37 -15.61 -49.59
N LEU A 191 -2.49 -14.91 -49.39
CA LEU A 191 -3.84 -15.48 -49.29
C LEU A 191 -3.98 -16.58 -48.21
N ASN A 192 -3.47 -16.35 -47.00
CA ASN A 192 -3.52 -17.34 -45.92
C ASN A 192 -4.85 -17.46 -45.17
N LEU A 193 -5.95 -16.82 -45.62
CA LEU A 193 -7.26 -16.75 -44.95
C LEU A 193 -7.77 -18.05 -44.28
N LEU A 194 -7.44 -19.23 -44.81
CA LEU A 194 -7.84 -20.53 -44.26
C LEU A 194 -6.80 -21.18 -43.30
N ASN A 195 -5.58 -20.62 -43.21
CA ASN A 195 -4.43 -21.10 -42.44
C ASN A 195 -3.57 -19.91 -41.93
N PRO A 196 -4.08 -19.04 -41.03
CA PRO A 196 -3.35 -17.87 -40.52
C PRO A 196 -2.04 -18.24 -39.82
N VAL A 197 -1.13 -17.27 -39.71
CA VAL A 197 0.03 -17.38 -38.82
C VAL A 197 -0.43 -17.16 -37.38
N ILE A 198 -0.38 -18.21 -36.57
CA ILE A 198 -0.74 -18.18 -35.14
C ILE A 198 0.52 -18.21 -34.29
N ARG A 199 0.72 -17.20 -33.42
CA ARG A 199 1.82 -17.16 -32.45
C ARG A 199 1.27 -17.20 -31.02
N ASN A 200 1.80 -18.11 -30.20
CA ASN A 200 1.38 -18.29 -28.81
C ASN A 200 2.36 -17.62 -27.85
N ILE A 201 1.85 -17.05 -26.76
CA ILE A 201 2.62 -16.40 -25.69
C ILE A 201 2.11 -16.95 -24.35
N ASN A 202 2.99 -17.57 -23.54
CA ASN A 202 2.60 -18.11 -22.23
C ASN A 202 2.89 -17.11 -21.11
N VAL A 203 1.90 -16.30 -20.76
CA VAL A 203 1.96 -15.35 -19.63
C VAL A 203 1.76 -16.11 -18.32
N SER A 204 2.66 -15.89 -17.34
CA SER A 204 2.55 -16.54 -16.03
C SER A 204 3.27 -15.76 -14.93
N GLY A 205 2.80 -15.91 -13.69
CA GLY A 205 3.34 -15.23 -12.50
C GLY A 205 2.77 -13.83 -12.26
N MET A 206 1.76 -13.43 -13.04
CA MET A 206 1.12 -12.11 -12.97
C MET A 206 -0.07 -12.10 -12.00
N GLY A 207 -0.55 -10.91 -11.62
CA GLY A 207 -1.78 -10.77 -10.85
C GLY A 207 -3.01 -11.29 -11.61
N ASN A 208 -4.04 -11.73 -10.88
CA ASN A 208 -5.26 -12.30 -11.46
C ASN A 208 -6.21 -11.25 -12.08
N TYR A 209 -5.85 -9.97 -12.04
CA TYR A 209 -6.67 -8.85 -12.48
C TYR A 209 -5.85 -7.97 -13.42
N LEU A 210 -6.11 -8.13 -14.71
CA LEU A 210 -5.55 -7.33 -15.79
C LEU A 210 -6.04 -5.88 -15.69
N TRP A 211 -5.11 -4.93 -15.84
CA TRP A 211 -5.39 -3.50 -15.81
C TRP A 211 -5.13 -2.83 -17.15
N ASP A 212 -4.11 -3.30 -17.88
CA ASP A 212 -3.52 -2.61 -19.02
C ASP A 212 -2.60 -3.58 -19.80
N VAL A 213 -2.50 -3.38 -21.12
CA VAL A 213 -1.83 -4.26 -22.09
C VAL A 213 -1.18 -3.39 -23.17
N ASP A 214 0.13 -3.56 -23.38
CA ASP A 214 0.81 -3.10 -24.60
C ASP A 214 1.17 -4.31 -25.45
N ILE A 215 1.07 -4.22 -26.79
CA ILE A 215 1.66 -5.22 -27.68
C ILE A 215 2.51 -4.59 -28.78
N LYS A 216 3.72 -5.11 -28.94
CA LYS A 216 4.66 -4.70 -29.97
C LYS A 216 4.88 -5.82 -30.99
N THR A 217 4.59 -5.56 -32.26
CA THR A 217 4.75 -6.53 -33.35
C THR A 217 6.04 -6.27 -34.13
N PHE A 218 6.65 -7.34 -34.66
CA PHE A 218 7.77 -7.24 -35.60
C PHE A 218 7.40 -7.99 -36.89
N ILE A 219 6.49 -7.38 -37.67
CA ILE A 219 5.97 -7.91 -38.93
C ILE A 219 6.59 -7.15 -40.11
N THR A 220 7.21 -7.89 -41.02
CA THR A 220 7.61 -7.39 -42.35
C THR A 220 6.59 -7.79 -43.39
N HIS A 221 6.22 -6.88 -44.30
CA HIS A 221 5.30 -7.11 -45.42
C HIS A 221 5.60 -6.12 -46.55
N THR A 222 5.27 -6.48 -47.79
CA THR A 222 5.53 -5.65 -49.01
C THR A 222 4.34 -4.80 -49.46
N ASN A 223 3.26 -4.78 -48.67
CA ASN A 223 2.06 -3.96 -48.80
C ASN A 223 1.28 -4.16 -47.49
N SER A 224 1.42 -3.27 -46.52
CA SER A 224 0.92 -3.56 -45.16
C SER A 224 -0.61 -3.60 -45.02
N ALA A 225 -1.35 -3.09 -46.02
CA ALA A 225 -2.82 -3.21 -46.05
C ALA A 225 -3.32 -4.66 -46.03
N ASP A 226 -2.60 -5.59 -46.67
CA ASP A 226 -3.02 -7.00 -46.82
C ASP A 226 -3.08 -7.80 -45.49
N LEU A 227 -2.98 -7.14 -44.32
CA LEU A 227 -2.74 -7.76 -43.02
C LEU A 227 -3.83 -7.44 -41.98
N ASP A 228 -4.67 -8.43 -41.69
CA ASP A 228 -5.42 -8.45 -40.43
C ASP A 228 -4.56 -8.99 -39.29
N VAL A 229 -4.58 -8.33 -38.14
CA VAL A 229 -3.86 -8.74 -36.93
C VAL A 229 -4.78 -8.69 -35.71
N TYR A 230 -5.01 -9.85 -35.08
CA TYR A 230 -5.90 -10.01 -33.92
C TYR A 230 -5.16 -10.58 -32.71
N LEU A 231 -5.36 -9.97 -31.53
CA LEU A 231 -4.85 -10.47 -30.25
C LEU A 231 -5.97 -11.17 -29.46
N VAL A 232 -5.68 -12.35 -28.92
CA VAL A 232 -6.64 -13.18 -28.18
C VAL A 232 -6.14 -13.47 -26.78
N SER A 233 -7.00 -13.25 -25.78
CA SER A 233 -6.70 -13.49 -24.36
C SER A 233 -6.90 -14.97 -23.95
N PRO A 234 -6.36 -15.41 -22.80
CA PRO A 234 -6.62 -16.72 -22.24
C PRO A 234 -8.10 -16.99 -21.90
N ALA A 235 -8.94 -15.95 -21.85
CA ALA A 235 -10.39 -16.07 -21.67
C ALA A 235 -11.15 -16.32 -22.99
N GLY A 236 -10.49 -16.12 -24.14
CA GLY A 236 -11.09 -16.18 -25.47
C GLY A 236 -11.65 -14.85 -25.98
N THR A 237 -11.40 -13.75 -25.28
CA THR A 237 -11.68 -12.39 -25.77
C THR A 237 -10.71 -12.08 -26.91
N ILE A 238 -11.22 -11.51 -28.00
CA ILE A 238 -10.47 -11.15 -29.21
C ILE A 238 -10.48 -9.63 -29.33
N VAL A 239 -9.36 -9.03 -29.71
CA VAL A 239 -9.23 -7.59 -30.00
C VAL A 239 -8.51 -7.44 -31.33
N THR A 240 -9.13 -6.71 -32.26
CA THR A 240 -8.51 -6.33 -33.53
C THR A 240 -7.46 -5.23 -33.31
N LEU A 241 -6.21 -5.48 -33.72
CA LEU A 241 -5.13 -4.50 -33.64
C LEU A 241 -5.08 -3.63 -34.89
N THR A 242 -5.29 -4.24 -36.07
CA THR A 242 -5.35 -3.59 -37.38
C THR A 242 -5.96 -4.54 -38.42
N THR A 243 -6.66 -3.97 -39.40
CA THR A 243 -7.17 -4.57 -40.65
C THR A 243 -7.03 -3.52 -41.76
N ASP A 244 -6.79 -3.91 -43.02
CA ASP A 244 -6.64 -3.02 -44.20
C ASP A 244 -5.61 -1.83 -44.13
N ASN A 245 -4.99 -1.54 -42.98
CA ASN A 245 -4.20 -0.31 -42.76
C ASN A 245 -2.75 -0.39 -43.25
N GLY A 246 -2.17 0.79 -43.48
CA GLY A 246 -0.81 0.94 -44.00
C GLY A 246 -0.80 1.25 -45.48
N GLY A 247 -1.80 0.80 -46.25
CA GLY A 247 -1.80 0.90 -47.70
C GLY A 247 -0.58 0.20 -48.32
N THR A 248 -0.20 0.62 -49.53
CA THR A 248 0.94 0.09 -50.29
C THR A 248 2.32 0.51 -49.75
N ASN A 249 2.47 0.60 -48.43
CA ASN A 249 3.71 0.89 -47.74
C ASN A 249 4.30 -0.41 -47.17
N ASP A 250 5.58 -0.66 -47.39
CA ASP A 250 6.27 -1.82 -46.83
C ASP A 250 6.51 -1.63 -45.31
N ASN A 251 6.46 -2.73 -44.57
CA ASN A 251 7.10 -2.90 -43.25
C ASN A 251 6.66 -1.92 -42.14
N VAL A 252 5.49 -1.26 -42.24
CA VAL A 252 5.07 -0.27 -41.23
C VAL A 252 4.84 -0.91 -39.85
N PHE A 253 4.47 -2.20 -39.83
CA PHE A 253 4.27 -2.99 -38.61
C PHE A 253 5.55 -3.68 -38.08
N ASN A 254 6.74 -3.34 -38.60
CA ASN A 254 8.02 -3.94 -38.19
C ASN A 254 8.64 -3.21 -36.98
N GLY A 255 8.06 -3.43 -35.79
CA GLY A 255 8.41 -2.75 -34.55
C GLY A 255 7.31 -1.80 -34.05
N THR A 256 6.10 -1.86 -34.64
CA THR A 256 4.94 -1.09 -34.21
C THR A 256 4.55 -1.45 -32.78
N LEU A 257 4.18 -0.44 -32.00
CA LEU A 257 3.65 -0.59 -30.63
C LEU A 257 2.19 -0.16 -30.67
N PHE A 258 1.30 -1.12 -30.43
CA PHE A 258 -0.11 -0.88 -30.16
C PHE A 258 -0.27 -0.64 -28.66
N ASP A 259 -0.89 0.48 -28.31
CA ASP A 259 -1.06 0.99 -26.94
C ASP A 259 -2.32 1.88 -26.92
N ASP A 260 -3.30 1.57 -26.06
CA ASP A 260 -4.54 2.36 -25.93
C ASP A 260 -4.25 3.82 -25.52
N GLN A 261 -3.12 4.10 -24.85
CA GLN A 261 -2.68 5.43 -24.47
C GLN A 261 -2.03 6.22 -25.62
N ALA A 262 -1.74 5.60 -26.77
CA ALA A 262 -1.08 6.23 -27.91
C ALA A 262 -1.91 7.35 -28.57
N ALA A 263 -1.23 8.34 -29.18
CA ALA A 263 -1.87 9.62 -29.53
C ALA A 263 -2.91 9.54 -30.67
N THR A 264 -2.88 8.51 -31.51
CA THR A 264 -3.63 8.44 -32.78
C THR A 264 -4.01 6.98 -33.08
N PRO A 265 -5.25 6.69 -33.51
CA PRO A 265 -5.65 5.38 -34.04
C PRO A 265 -4.79 4.92 -35.22
N VAL A 266 -4.72 3.60 -35.43
CA VAL A 266 -4.02 3.02 -36.59
C VAL A 266 -4.71 3.38 -37.92
N THR A 267 -6.05 3.53 -37.92
CA THR A 267 -6.88 4.01 -39.04
C THR A 267 -6.48 5.42 -39.49
N ASP A 268 -6.28 6.31 -38.52
CA ASP A 268 -5.99 7.73 -38.72
C ASP A 268 -4.50 7.99 -39.03
N PHE A 269 -3.66 6.95 -39.02
CA PHE A 269 -2.21 7.12 -38.98
C PHE A 269 -1.59 7.48 -40.33
N GLY A 270 -0.72 8.49 -40.33
CA GLY A 270 0.02 8.94 -41.52
C GLY A 270 1.16 7.98 -41.90
N PHE A 271 0.83 6.85 -42.55
CA PHE A 271 1.80 5.85 -42.98
C PHE A 271 2.79 6.36 -44.06
N ALA A 272 4.00 5.79 -44.06
CA ALA A 272 5.03 6.07 -45.05
C ALA A 272 5.93 4.84 -45.28
N ASN A 273 6.37 4.64 -46.52
CA ASN A 273 7.04 3.39 -46.91
C ASN A 273 8.33 3.12 -46.12
N ASN A 274 8.45 1.92 -45.53
CA ASN A 274 9.53 1.48 -44.65
C ASN A 274 9.73 2.37 -43.41
N VAL A 275 8.68 3.06 -42.95
CA VAL A 275 8.65 3.82 -41.69
C VAL A 275 7.68 3.13 -40.72
N VAL A 276 8.17 2.80 -39.52
CA VAL A 276 7.37 2.11 -38.50
C VAL A 276 6.32 3.04 -37.90
N ALA A 277 5.07 2.60 -37.85
CA ALA A 277 3.96 3.33 -37.23
C ALA A 277 3.95 3.12 -35.71
N THR A 278 4.60 3.98 -34.93
CA THR A 278 4.76 3.72 -33.49
C THR A 278 4.85 4.98 -32.61
N PRO A 279 4.15 5.01 -31.45
CA PRO A 279 3.04 4.13 -31.04
C PRO A 279 1.72 4.52 -31.74
N VAL A 280 0.79 3.57 -31.86
CA VAL A 280 -0.58 3.78 -32.40
C VAL A 280 -1.62 3.13 -31.47
N GLN A 281 -2.86 3.62 -31.48
CA GLN A 281 -3.96 2.89 -30.84
C GLN A 281 -4.41 1.75 -31.78
N PRO A 282 -4.75 0.56 -31.26
CA PRO A 282 -5.42 -0.48 -32.04
C PRO A 282 -6.83 -0.03 -32.47
N GLU A 283 -7.41 -0.72 -33.45
CA GLU A 283 -8.80 -0.49 -33.91
C GLU A 283 -9.82 -0.79 -32.82
N GLU A 284 -9.73 -1.97 -32.21
CA GLU A 284 -10.46 -2.28 -30.98
C GLU A 284 -9.58 -2.00 -29.77
N ALA A 285 -10.13 -1.31 -28.77
CA ALA A 285 -9.43 -0.97 -27.54
C ALA A 285 -9.03 -2.23 -26.75
N MET A 286 -7.74 -2.39 -26.42
CA MET A 286 -7.25 -3.46 -25.53
C MET A 286 -7.81 -3.36 -24.10
N GLY A 287 -8.39 -2.21 -23.74
CA GLY A 287 -9.26 -2.01 -22.59
C GLY A 287 -10.44 -3.01 -22.50
N ALA A 288 -10.79 -3.71 -23.58
CA ALA A 288 -11.70 -4.83 -23.56
C ALA A 288 -11.26 -5.98 -22.65
N PHE A 289 -9.94 -6.18 -22.44
CA PHE A 289 -9.39 -7.23 -21.59
C PHE A 289 -9.38 -6.88 -20.08
N ILE A 290 -9.75 -5.66 -19.69
CA ILE A 290 -9.59 -5.18 -18.30
C ILE A 290 -10.47 -6.00 -17.33
N GLY A 291 -9.85 -6.46 -16.25
CA GLY A 291 -10.48 -7.32 -15.23
C GLY A 291 -10.35 -8.83 -15.49
N GLU A 292 -9.84 -9.26 -16.66
CA GLU A 292 -9.54 -10.67 -16.92
C GLU A 292 -8.33 -11.19 -16.12
N ASN A 293 -8.15 -12.51 -16.07
CA ASN A 293 -6.91 -13.12 -15.57
C ASN A 293 -5.96 -13.35 -16.75
N PRO A 294 -4.82 -12.64 -16.86
CA PRO A 294 -3.91 -12.76 -17.99
C PRO A 294 -3.01 -13.98 -17.94
N ASN A 295 -3.01 -14.76 -16.84
CA ASN A 295 -2.17 -15.95 -16.71
C ASN A 295 -2.70 -17.10 -17.59
N GLY A 296 -2.01 -17.40 -18.69
CA GLY A 296 -2.36 -18.44 -19.64
C GLY A 296 -1.73 -18.20 -21.01
N THR A 297 -2.25 -18.90 -22.02
CA THR A 297 -1.83 -18.72 -23.41
C THR A 297 -2.59 -17.56 -24.04
N TRP A 298 -1.88 -16.49 -24.40
CA TRP A 298 -2.35 -15.49 -25.36
C TRP A 298 -2.00 -15.95 -26.77
N GLN A 299 -2.79 -15.53 -27.76
CA GLN A 299 -2.56 -15.88 -29.16
C GLN A 299 -2.63 -14.63 -30.04
N LEU A 300 -1.63 -14.43 -30.89
CA LEU A 300 -1.67 -13.47 -31.99
C LEU A 300 -2.00 -14.22 -33.27
N PHE A 301 -3.04 -13.80 -33.98
CA PHE A 301 -3.39 -14.25 -35.32
C PHE A 301 -2.99 -13.17 -36.33
N ILE A 302 -2.35 -13.58 -37.42
CA ILE A 302 -1.98 -12.71 -38.53
C ILE A 302 -2.49 -13.36 -39.81
N TYR A 303 -3.32 -12.62 -40.53
CA TYR A 303 -3.81 -13.00 -41.85
C TYR A 303 -3.04 -12.27 -42.96
N ASP A 304 -3.20 -12.79 -44.18
CA ASP A 304 -2.73 -12.24 -45.45
C ASP A 304 -3.92 -12.48 -46.40
N ASP A 305 -4.70 -11.44 -46.69
CA ASP A 305 -6.05 -11.58 -47.27
C ASP A 305 -6.11 -11.30 -48.78
N ALA A 306 -5.16 -10.50 -49.27
CA ALA A 306 -5.01 -10.08 -50.65
C ALA A 306 -4.00 -10.94 -51.43
N ALA A 307 -3.72 -10.58 -52.69
CA ALA A 307 -2.92 -11.37 -53.61
C ALA A 307 -1.78 -10.58 -54.29
N SER A 308 -0.65 -11.26 -54.46
CA SER A 308 0.66 -10.86 -55.03
C SER A 308 1.76 -10.50 -54.03
N ASN A 309 1.46 -10.48 -52.72
CA ASN A 309 2.34 -10.00 -51.67
C ASN A 309 2.68 -11.11 -50.66
N THR A 310 3.71 -10.89 -49.82
CA THR A 310 4.11 -11.83 -48.75
C THR A 310 4.90 -11.09 -47.67
N GLY A 311 5.10 -11.73 -46.52
CA GLY A 311 5.97 -11.20 -45.48
C GLY A 311 6.58 -12.22 -44.54
N GLN A 312 7.08 -11.73 -43.40
CA GLN A 312 7.57 -12.54 -42.30
C GLN A 312 7.22 -11.90 -40.95
N PHE A 313 6.76 -12.73 -40.02
CA PHE A 313 6.73 -12.43 -38.60
C PHE A 313 8.07 -12.86 -37.98
N ASP A 314 8.74 -11.96 -37.27
CA ASP A 314 9.92 -12.25 -36.44
C ASP A 314 9.48 -12.69 -35.03
N LYS A 315 9.02 -11.73 -34.22
CA LYS A 315 8.64 -11.87 -32.81
C LYS A 315 7.56 -10.86 -32.40
N LEU A 316 7.07 -10.96 -31.16
CA LEU A 316 6.29 -9.93 -30.49
C LEU A 316 6.76 -9.71 -29.05
N GLU A 317 6.44 -8.54 -28.49
CA GLU A 317 6.65 -8.20 -27.07
C GLU A 317 5.30 -7.77 -26.48
N LEU A 318 4.74 -8.57 -25.58
CA LEU A 318 3.45 -8.34 -24.90
C LEU A 318 3.71 -7.88 -23.46
N THR A 319 3.46 -6.62 -23.14
CA THR A 319 3.54 -6.09 -21.78
C THR A 319 2.18 -6.20 -21.10
N ILE A 320 2.17 -6.83 -19.92
CA ILE A 320 0.96 -7.06 -19.12
C ILE A 320 1.10 -6.30 -17.81
N THR A 321 0.12 -5.46 -17.47
CA THR A 321 0.06 -4.71 -16.21
C THR A 321 -1.11 -5.20 -15.35
N THR A 322 -0.88 -5.57 -14.09
CA THR A 322 -1.87 -6.25 -13.23
C THR A 322 -1.90 -5.75 -11.79
N PHE A 323 -3.04 -5.95 -11.13
CA PHE A 323 -3.15 -5.89 -9.67
C PHE A 323 -3.08 -7.28 -9.04
N ALA A 324 -2.45 -7.38 -7.87
CA ALA A 324 -2.41 -8.61 -7.07
C ALA A 324 -3.77 -8.95 -6.42
N ILE A 325 -4.67 -7.98 -6.28
CA ILE A 325 -6.00 -8.07 -5.67
C ILE A 325 -6.95 -7.24 -6.54
N ALA A 326 -8.23 -7.64 -6.64
CA ALA A 326 -9.23 -6.87 -7.36
C ALA A 326 -9.31 -5.43 -6.82
N PRO A 327 -9.22 -4.39 -7.68
CA PRO A 327 -9.46 -3.03 -7.24
C PRO A 327 -10.94 -2.84 -6.91
N VAL A 328 -11.26 -2.01 -5.91
CA VAL A 328 -12.65 -1.66 -5.61
C VAL A 328 -13.08 -0.55 -6.56
N GLU A 329 -13.78 -0.92 -7.63
CA GLU A 329 -14.43 0.01 -8.54
C GLU A 329 -15.62 0.73 -7.88
N VAL A 330 -15.78 2.01 -8.20
CA VAL A 330 -16.95 2.82 -7.88
C VAL A 330 -17.43 3.52 -9.15
N THR A 331 -18.54 3.05 -9.71
CA THR A 331 -19.19 3.68 -10.87
C THR A 331 -20.08 4.85 -10.44
N SER A 332 -19.92 5.99 -11.10
CA SER A 332 -20.73 7.19 -10.86
C SER A 332 -22.16 7.06 -11.40
N GLY A 333 -23.04 7.96 -10.94
CA GLY A 333 -24.22 8.31 -11.74
C GLY A 333 -23.81 9.01 -13.05
N ALA A 334 -24.73 9.09 -14.01
CA ALA A 334 -24.47 9.78 -15.27
C ALA A 334 -24.37 11.30 -15.05
N TYR A 335 -23.20 11.88 -15.34
CA TYR A 335 -23.05 13.33 -15.49
C TYR A 335 -23.55 13.70 -16.88
N ALA A 336 -24.51 14.63 -17.01
CA ALA A 336 -25.16 14.92 -18.29
C ALA A 336 -25.22 16.41 -18.61
N ASN A 337 -25.08 16.76 -19.89
CA ASN A 337 -25.45 18.06 -20.42
C ASN A 337 -26.63 17.90 -21.38
N ASN A 338 -27.77 18.47 -20.99
CA ASN A 338 -29.04 18.39 -21.70
C ASN A 338 -29.39 19.71 -22.42
N THR A 339 -28.37 20.47 -22.84
CA THR A 339 -28.52 21.74 -23.56
C THR A 339 -28.36 21.50 -25.06
N PRO A 340 -29.43 21.59 -25.87
CA PRO A 340 -29.31 21.35 -27.31
C PRO A 340 -28.44 22.42 -27.98
N GLN A 341 -27.56 21.98 -28.88
CA GLN A 341 -26.74 22.82 -29.75
C GLN A 341 -26.96 22.38 -31.20
N ALA A 342 -27.35 23.32 -32.07
CA ALA A 342 -27.38 23.08 -33.52
C ALA A 342 -25.94 23.05 -34.05
N ILE A 343 -25.63 22.08 -34.90
CA ILE A 343 -24.32 21.95 -35.54
C ILE A 343 -24.30 22.85 -36.79
N PRO A 344 -23.37 23.80 -36.93
CA PRO A 344 -23.25 24.62 -38.14
C PRO A 344 -22.68 23.79 -39.30
N ASN A 345 -23.20 23.97 -40.52
CA ASN A 345 -22.69 23.34 -41.73
C ASN A 345 -21.87 24.35 -42.58
N PRO A 346 -20.57 24.07 -42.88
CA PRO A 346 -19.64 23.33 -42.04
C PRO A 346 -19.35 24.09 -40.73
N GLY A 347 -18.87 23.39 -39.71
CA GLY A 347 -18.49 24.01 -38.45
C GLY A 347 -18.43 23.07 -37.26
N VAL A 348 -17.87 23.56 -36.15
CA VAL A 348 -17.67 22.79 -34.92
C VAL A 348 -18.42 23.43 -33.75
N ILE A 349 -19.09 22.59 -32.96
CA ILE A 349 -19.62 22.94 -31.64
C ILE A 349 -18.74 22.37 -30.53
N SER A 350 -18.81 23.00 -29.36
CA SER A 350 -18.18 22.52 -28.14
C SER A 350 -19.20 22.53 -27.02
N SER A 351 -19.33 21.39 -26.35
CA SER A 351 -20.22 21.17 -25.22
C SER A 351 -19.42 20.58 -24.08
N THR A 352 -19.68 21.03 -22.85
CA THR A 352 -18.87 20.68 -21.68
C THR A 352 -19.69 20.06 -20.56
N ILE A 353 -19.07 19.16 -19.80
CA ILE A 353 -19.58 18.61 -18.54
C ILE A 353 -18.50 18.80 -17.48
N ASN A 354 -18.83 19.48 -16.38
CA ASN A 354 -17.93 19.59 -15.24
C ASN A 354 -18.19 18.48 -14.22
N VAL A 355 -17.36 17.45 -14.24
CA VAL A 355 -17.41 16.30 -13.33
C VAL A 355 -16.80 16.68 -11.97
N ALA A 356 -17.45 16.26 -10.88
CA ALA A 356 -16.96 16.45 -9.52
C ALA A 356 -17.46 15.32 -8.60
N GLY A 357 -16.59 14.84 -7.71
CA GLY A 357 -16.89 13.77 -6.76
C GLY A 357 -16.83 12.35 -7.34
N ALA A 358 -16.25 12.17 -8.53
CA ALA A 358 -16.24 10.89 -9.25
C ALA A 358 -15.22 9.85 -8.72
N GLY A 359 -14.36 10.22 -7.77
CA GLY A 359 -13.19 9.45 -7.32
C GLY A 359 -11.87 10.01 -7.87
N ALA A 360 -10.75 9.32 -7.68
CA ALA A 360 -9.41 9.86 -7.95
C ALA A 360 -8.75 9.37 -9.25
N THR A 361 -9.03 8.13 -9.66
CA THR A 361 -8.31 7.42 -10.73
C THR A 361 -9.31 6.67 -11.61
N ILE A 362 -9.42 7.02 -12.90
CA ILE A 362 -10.33 6.37 -13.87
C ILE A 362 -9.93 4.92 -14.12
N SER A 363 -10.94 4.05 -14.23
CA SER A 363 -10.84 2.66 -14.69
C SER A 363 -11.76 2.30 -15.85
N LYS A 364 -12.83 3.08 -16.08
CA LYS A 364 -13.65 3.01 -17.29
C LYS A 364 -14.39 4.32 -17.53
N VAL A 365 -14.52 4.71 -18.80
CA VAL A 365 -15.43 5.78 -19.25
C VAL A 365 -16.47 5.17 -20.19
N VAL A 366 -17.73 5.58 -20.03
CA VAL A 366 -18.81 5.31 -20.99
C VAL A 366 -19.42 6.64 -21.38
N LEU A 367 -19.27 7.00 -22.66
CA LEU A 367 -19.94 8.16 -23.26
C LEU A 367 -21.31 7.73 -23.79
N VAL A 368 -22.30 8.61 -23.67
CA VAL A 368 -23.60 8.45 -24.35
C VAL A 368 -23.90 9.73 -25.11
N THR A 369 -24.10 9.65 -26.42
CA THR A 369 -24.39 10.79 -27.29
C THR A 369 -25.79 10.71 -27.88
N ASN A 370 -26.48 11.83 -27.96
CA ASN A 370 -27.70 11.96 -28.76
C ASN A 370 -27.47 13.04 -29.84
N VAL A 371 -26.96 12.62 -30.99
CA VAL A 371 -26.69 13.49 -32.15
C VAL A 371 -27.53 13.05 -33.37
N PRO A 372 -28.79 13.52 -33.49
CA PRO A 372 -29.52 13.50 -34.74
C PRO A 372 -28.80 14.33 -35.82
N HIS A 373 -28.52 13.71 -36.98
CA HIS A 373 -27.91 14.33 -38.16
C HIS A 373 -28.45 13.71 -39.45
N GLN A 374 -28.40 14.46 -40.54
CA GLN A 374 -29.00 14.10 -41.84
C GLN A 374 -28.01 13.40 -42.83
N LYS A 375 -26.81 13.11 -42.35
CA LYS A 375 -25.73 12.30 -42.93
C LYS A 375 -24.78 12.05 -41.76
N SER A 376 -24.64 10.83 -41.26
CA SER A 376 -23.81 10.59 -40.06
C SER A 376 -22.30 10.63 -40.34
N ASP A 377 -21.92 10.42 -41.59
CA ASP A 377 -20.60 10.57 -42.21
C ASP A 377 -20.14 12.03 -42.36
N ASP A 378 -21.02 13.03 -42.19
CA ASP A 378 -20.57 14.43 -42.09
C ASP A 378 -19.92 14.73 -40.71
N LEU A 379 -19.86 13.78 -39.76
CA LEU A 379 -19.57 14.05 -38.34
C LEU A 379 -18.19 13.60 -37.84
N ASP A 380 -17.34 14.56 -37.43
CA ASP A 380 -16.31 14.29 -36.42
C ASP A 380 -16.91 14.42 -35.01
N ILE A 381 -16.65 13.46 -34.13
CA ILE A 381 -16.93 13.55 -32.69
C ILE A 381 -15.66 13.22 -31.92
N THR A 382 -15.25 14.10 -30.99
CA THR A 382 -14.11 13.85 -30.10
C THR A 382 -14.44 14.16 -28.65
N LEU A 383 -13.89 13.37 -27.73
CA LEU A 383 -14.03 13.57 -26.27
C LEU A 383 -12.67 13.92 -25.67
N THR A 384 -12.61 14.99 -24.89
CA THR A 384 -11.39 15.45 -24.21
C THR A 384 -11.56 15.47 -22.70
N SER A 385 -10.60 14.88 -21.98
CA SER A 385 -10.57 14.80 -20.51
C SER A 385 -10.12 16.11 -19.85
N PRO A 386 -10.32 16.28 -18.53
CA PRO A 386 -9.80 17.44 -17.78
C PRO A 386 -8.28 17.59 -17.82
N GLN A 387 -7.54 16.54 -18.18
CA GLN A 387 -6.09 16.55 -18.37
C GLN A 387 -5.66 17.00 -19.77
N GLY A 388 -6.60 17.07 -20.73
CA GLY A 388 -6.32 17.43 -22.11
C GLY A 388 -6.01 16.25 -23.04
N ARG A 389 -6.15 14.99 -22.59
CA ARG A 389 -6.16 13.84 -23.49
C ARG A 389 -7.44 13.88 -24.30
N THR A 390 -7.32 13.85 -25.63
CA THR A 390 -8.44 13.70 -26.56
C THR A 390 -8.47 12.26 -27.08
N VAL A 391 -9.68 11.75 -27.30
CA VAL A 391 -10.00 10.47 -27.94
C VAL A 391 -10.98 10.75 -29.07
N THR A 392 -10.69 10.22 -30.26
CA THR A 392 -11.61 10.20 -31.39
C THR A 392 -12.76 9.24 -31.09
N ILE A 393 -14.00 9.70 -31.21
CA ILE A 393 -15.19 8.87 -30.97
C ILE A 393 -15.69 8.31 -32.30
N THR A 394 -15.81 9.19 -33.30
CA THR A 394 -16.02 8.80 -34.70
C THR A 394 -15.61 9.94 -35.65
N THR A 395 -15.19 9.62 -36.87
CA THR A 395 -14.88 10.49 -38.01
C THR A 395 -15.37 9.83 -39.29
N ASP A 396 -15.89 10.62 -40.24
CA ASP A 396 -16.35 10.25 -41.60
C ASP A 396 -17.27 9.00 -41.77
N ASN A 397 -17.75 8.42 -40.66
CA ASN A 397 -18.52 7.17 -40.63
C ASN A 397 -20.04 7.42 -40.77
N PRO A 398 -20.72 6.87 -41.79
CA PRO A 398 -20.47 5.51 -42.28
C PRO A 398 -20.48 5.39 -43.83
N ASP A 399 -19.51 5.99 -44.51
CA ASP A 399 -19.51 6.09 -45.99
C ASP A 399 -18.99 4.83 -46.74
N PHE A 400 -19.50 3.64 -46.42
CA PHE A 400 -19.08 2.43 -47.16
C PHE A 400 -19.64 2.38 -48.62
N LEU A 401 -20.66 3.18 -48.96
CA LEU A 401 -21.37 3.09 -50.25
C LEU A 401 -21.89 4.42 -50.83
N GLY A 402 -21.58 5.60 -50.26
CA GLY A 402 -22.22 6.87 -50.64
C GLY A 402 -23.66 7.03 -50.15
N LEU A 403 -24.11 6.18 -49.22
CA LEU A 403 -25.52 6.01 -48.86
C LEU A 403 -25.94 6.85 -47.66
N ASN A 404 -27.20 7.28 -47.70
CA ASN A 404 -27.68 8.43 -46.93
C ASN A 404 -28.20 8.04 -45.53
N TYR A 405 -27.31 7.60 -44.65
CA TYR A 405 -27.66 7.14 -43.30
C TYR A 405 -27.98 8.29 -42.34
N ASN A 406 -29.27 8.47 -42.04
CA ASN A 406 -29.77 9.48 -41.12
C ASN A 406 -29.75 9.02 -39.65
N ASN A 407 -29.30 9.90 -38.75
CA ASN A 407 -29.41 9.81 -37.29
C ASN A 407 -28.75 8.58 -36.63
N VAL A 408 -27.75 7.97 -37.26
CA VAL A 408 -27.10 6.73 -36.77
C VAL A 408 -26.69 6.84 -35.31
N PHE A 409 -26.07 7.98 -34.95
CA PHE A 409 -25.51 8.24 -33.61
C PHE A 409 -26.48 8.92 -32.61
N ALA A 410 -27.79 8.84 -32.86
CA ALA A 410 -28.82 9.35 -31.95
C ALA A 410 -29.14 8.32 -30.84
N GLY A 411 -28.43 8.43 -29.71
CA GLY A 411 -28.61 7.60 -28.51
C GLY A 411 -27.50 6.56 -28.28
N THR A 412 -26.40 6.64 -29.03
CA THR A 412 -25.28 5.68 -28.98
C THR A 412 -24.55 5.71 -27.66
N ARG A 413 -24.20 4.51 -27.16
CA ARG A 413 -23.32 4.30 -26.02
C ARG A 413 -21.95 3.83 -26.51
N TRP A 414 -20.91 4.56 -26.16
CA TRP A 414 -19.52 4.33 -26.58
C TRP A 414 -18.69 3.88 -25.39
N PHE A 415 -18.02 2.73 -25.50
CA PHE A 415 -17.13 2.17 -24.47
C PHE A 415 -16.26 1.06 -25.05
N ASP A 416 -15.12 0.76 -24.41
CA ASP A 416 -14.24 -0.34 -24.79
C ASP A 416 -14.97 -1.68 -24.66
N ARG A 417 -15.07 -2.38 -25.79
CA ARG A 417 -15.66 -3.71 -25.96
C ARG A 417 -14.94 -4.40 -27.12
N ALA A 418 -14.65 -5.68 -26.93
CA ALA A 418 -14.24 -6.61 -27.97
C ALA A 418 -15.40 -7.04 -28.88
N GLY A 419 -15.12 -7.26 -30.16
CA GLY A 419 -15.99 -7.92 -31.11
C GLY A 419 -16.38 -9.33 -30.64
N PRO A 420 -17.58 -9.83 -30.95
CA PRO A 420 -18.03 -11.15 -30.49
C PRO A 420 -17.39 -12.33 -31.25
N GLY A 421 -16.51 -12.07 -32.24
CA GLY A 421 -15.66 -13.06 -32.89
C GLY A 421 -14.94 -12.51 -34.13
N PHE A 422 -13.93 -13.24 -34.64
CA PHE A 422 -13.10 -12.90 -35.82
C PHE A 422 -13.84 -12.61 -37.15
N LEU A 423 -15.18 -12.66 -37.17
CA LEU A 423 -16.02 -12.49 -38.37
C LEU A 423 -17.23 -11.58 -38.08
N GLU A 424 -17.22 -10.86 -36.95
CA GLU A 424 -18.31 -10.00 -36.52
C GLU A 424 -17.75 -8.62 -36.12
N ILE A 425 -17.57 -7.81 -37.17
CA ILE A 425 -17.19 -6.38 -37.25
C ILE A 425 -17.22 -5.55 -35.95
N GLY A 426 -16.15 -4.79 -35.72
CA GLY A 426 -15.73 -4.33 -34.40
C GLY A 426 -15.82 -2.83 -34.14
N ALA A 427 -14.86 -2.06 -34.66
CA ALA A 427 -14.78 -0.62 -34.49
C ALA A 427 -15.88 0.10 -35.31
N VAL A 428 -16.20 1.34 -34.94
CA VAL A 428 -17.22 2.16 -35.64
C VAL A 428 -16.90 2.38 -37.13
N THR A 429 -15.64 2.22 -37.54
CA THR A 429 -15.15 2.19 -38.93
C THR A 429 -15.61 0.97 -39.74
N ASP A 430 -15.60 -0.20 -39.14
CA ASP A 430 -15.83 -1.49 -39.81
C ASP A 430 -17.28 -2.00 -39.62
N GLU A 431 -18.03 -1.32 -38.77
CA GLU A 431 -19.46 -1.58 -38.53
C GLU A 431 -20.32 -1.31 -39.78
N VAL A 432 -21.32 -2.17 -40.01
CA VAL A 432 -22.16 -2.11 -41.22
C VAL A 432 -23.51 -1.47 -40.90
N TYR A 433 -23.77 -0.34 -41.55
CA TYR A 433 -24.89 0.54 -41.23
C TYR A 433 -26.12 0.32 -42.12
N PHE A 434 -27.30 0.56 -41.54
CA PHE A 434 -28.59 0.31 -42.17
C PHE A 434 -29.49 1.55 -42.06
N PHE A 435 -30.20 1.89 -43.13
CA PHE A 435 -31.07 3.07 -43.16
C PHE A 435 -32.18 2.97 -42.10
N GLY A 436 -32.33 4.03 -41.31
CA GLY A 436 -33.33 4.12 -40.23
C GLY A 436 -33.00 3.32 -38.95
N VAL A 437 -31.85 2.63 -38.87
CA VAL A 437 -31.44 1.86 -37.70
C VAL A 437 -30.47 2.66 -36.83
N LEU A 438 -30.83 2.88 -35.56
CA LEU A 438 -30.00 3.60 -34.60
C LEU A 438 -28.90 2.69 -34.04
N LYS A 439 -27.65 3.15 -34.03
CA LYS A 439 -26.51 2.44 -33.45
C LYS A 439 -26.53 2.60 -31.93
N GLN A 440 -27.19 1.69 -31.20
CA GLN A 440 -27.39 1.82 -29.74
C GLN A 440 -26.10 1.63 -28.91
N VAL A 441 -25.14 0.86 -29.43
CA VAL A 441 -23.80 0.63 -28.84
C VAL A 441 -22.80 0.61 -29.99
N ALA A 442 -21.63 1.23 -29.81
CA ALA A 442 -20.50 1.20 -30.73
C ALA A 442 -19.17 1.22 -29.95
N VAL A 443 -18.10 0.71 -30.58
CA VAL A 443 -16.72 0.87 -30.13
C VAL A 443 -16.15 2.13 -30.81
N PRO A 444 -15.66 3.13 -30.08
CA PRO A 444 -15.09 4.35 -30.67
C PRO A 444 -13.71 4.09 -31.33
N GLU A 445 -13.35 4.90 -32.33
CA GLU A 445 -12.11 4.78 -33.13
C GLU A 445 -10.83 4.90 -32.28
N GLY A 446 -10.87 5.77 -31.26
CA GLY A 446 -9.85 5.81 -30.22
C GLY A 446 -10.35 5.12 -28.94
N ALA A 447 -9.48 4.33 -28.32
CA ALA A 447 -9.78 3.66 -27.06
C ALA A 447 -10.21 4.64 -25.93
N MET A 448 -11.31 4.33 -25.22
CA MET A 448 -11.70 5.04 -24.00
C MET A 448 -10.77 4.70 -22.83
N ALA A 449 -10.12 3.53 -22.88
CA ALA A 449 -9.06 3.14 -21.97
C ALA A 449 -7.87 4.12 -21.95
N ALA A 450 -7.68 4.94 -22.99
CA ALA A 450 -6.77 6.08 -23.01
C ALA A 450 -6.95 7.07 -21.84
N PHE A 451 -8.12 7.06 -21.19
CA PHE A 451 -8.43 7.86 -20.00
C PHE A 451 -8.06 7.17 -18.67
N ASN A 452 -7.70 5.88 -18.67
CA ASN A 452 -7.39 5.14 -17.46
C ASN A 452 -6.19 5.74 -16.72
N GLY A 453 -6.21 5.63 -15.40
CA GLY A 453 -5.21 6.26 -14.53
C GLY A 453 -5.34 7.79 -14.37
N GLN A 454 -6.09 8.49 -15.25
CA GLN A 454 -6.31 9.93 -15.13
C GLN A 454 -7.31 10.29 -14.01
N ASN A 455 -7.39 11.57 -13.64
CA ASN A 455 -8.31 12.06 -12.60
C ASN A 455 -9.60 12.62 -13.24
N PRO A 456 -10.78 12.05 -12.99
CA PRO A 456 -12.00 12.42 -13.72
C PRO A 456 -12.58 13.78 -13.37
N ASN A 457 -12.12 14.43 -12.30
CA ASN A 457 -12.73 15.67 -11.81
C ASN A 457 -12.22 16.90 -12.59
N GLY A 458 -13.15 17.72 -13.06
CA GLY A 458 -12.88 18.90 -13.89
C GLY A 458 -13.77 18.94 -15.12
N THR A 459 -13.40 19.76 -16.09
CA THR A 459 -14.20 19.98 -17.31
C THR A 459 -13.83 18.97 -18.40
N TRP A 460 -14.76 18.07 -18.70
CA TRP A 460 -14.76 17.25 -19.91
C TRP A 460 -15.37 18.06 -21.06
N THR A 461 -14.83 17.89 -22.27
CA THR A 461 -15.29 18.59 -23.47
C THR A 461 -15.61 17.59 -24.57
N LEU A 462 -16.86 17.59 -25.04
CA LEU A 462 -17.26 16.95 -26.29
C LEU A 462 -17.18 18.00 -27.40
N GLN A 463 -16.49 17.68 -28.49
CA GLN A 463 -16.57 18.42 -29.74
C GLN A 463 -17.37 17.61 -30.74
N VAL A 464 -18.19 18.28 -31.53
CA VAL A 464 -18.89 17.69 -32.69
C VAL A 464 -18.72 18.67 -33.84
N ARG A 465 -18.25 18.19 -34.99
CA ARG A 465 -18.07 18.98 -36.21
C ARG A 465 -18.95 18.40 -37.32
N ASP A 466 -19.61 19.26 -38.07
CA ASP A 466 -20.07 18.96 -39.43
C ASP A 466 -18.93 19.40 -40.36
N ASP A 467 -18.30 18.42 -41.01
CA ASP A 467 -17.20 18.60 -41.93
C ASP A 467 -17.64 19.32 -43.22
N SER A 468 -18.87 19.05 -43.63
CA SER A 468 -19.32 19.06 -45.01
C SER A 468 -19.78 20.43 -45.51
N THR A 469 -19.93 20.56 -46.83
CA THR A 469 -20.48 21.77 -47.47
C THR A 469 -21.82 21.51 -48.18
N ASN A 470 -22.56 20.51 -47.70
CA ASN A 470 -23.84 20.11 -48.28
C ASN A 470 -25.00 21.03 -47.78
N SER A 471 -26.25 20.58 -47.78
CA SER A 471 -27.40 21.37 -47.27
C SER A 471 -28.16 20.68 -46.15
N ARG A 472 -27.49 19.76 -45.48
CA ARG A 472 -27.99 18.92 -44.39
C ARG A 472 -27.44 19.45 -43.08
N SER A 473 -28.10 19.11 -41.98
CA SER A 473 -27.68 19.59 -40.66
C SER A 473 -28.28 18.73 -39.56
N GLY A 474 -27.83 18.97 -38.34
CA GLY A 474 -28.39 18.34 -37.17
C GLY A 474 -28.00 19.05 -35.88
N SER A 475 -27.97 18.30 -34.79
CA SER A 475 -27.84 18.87 -33.46
C SER A 475 -27.33 17.87 -32.44
N LEU A 476 -26.45 18.31 -31.56
CA LEU A 476 -26.24 17.65 -30.27
C LEU A 476 -27.45 17.98 -29.38
N GLN A 477 -28.30 17.00 -29.10
CA GLN A 477 -29.50 17.19 -28.26
C GLN A 477 -29.19 17.03 -26.78
N ASN A 478 -28.38 16.02 -26.44
CA ASN A 478 -27.80 15.82 -25.11
C ASN A 478 -26.61 14.85 -25.19
N TRP A 479 -25.78 14.84 -24.15
CA TRP A 479 -24.78 13.80 -23.92
C TRP A 479 -24.55 13.57 -22.43
N SER A 480 -23.99 12.42 -22.09
CA SER A 480 -23.60 12.10 -20.71
C SER A 480 -22.37 11.20 -20.61
N LEU A 481 -21.71 11.26 -19.46
CA LEU A 481 -20.58 10.43 -19.06
C LEU A 481 -20.96 9.60 -17.83
N ILE A 482 -20.69 8.30 -17.88
CA ILE A 482 -20.66 7.41 -16.72
C ILE A 482 -19.20 6.99 -16.52
N ILE A 483 -18.67 7.16 -15.31
CA ILE A 483 -17.24 6.97 -15.01
C ILE A 483 -17.10 5.96 -13.87
N SER A 484 -16.31 4.91 -14.07
CA SER A 484 -15.78 4.10 -12.98
C SER A 484 -14.44 4.65 -12.52
N THR A 485 -14.23 4.67 -11.20
CA THR A 485 -12.91 4.91 -10.60
C THR A 485 -12.51 3.83 -9.62
N ILE A 486 -11.21 3.69 -9.41
CA ILE A 486 -10.62 2.83 -8.39
C ILE A 486 -10.01 3.66 -7.25
N ASN A 487 -10.09 3.15 -6.02
CA ASN A 487 -9.57 3.82 -4.83
C ASN A 487 -8.29 3.12 -4.32
N CYS A 488 -7.15 3.79 -4.48
CA CYS A 488 -5.83 3.27 -4.10
C CYS A 488 -5.27 3.98 -2.86
N THR A 489 -5.61 3.50 -1.66
CA THR A 489 -5.11 4.06 -0.38
C THR A 489 -4.18 3.11 0.35
N ALA A 490 -2.87 3.32 0.18
CA ALA A 490 -1.83 2.65 0.97
C ALA A 490 -1.95 3.00 2.47
N PRO A 491 -1.58 2.08 3.39
CA PRO A 491 -1.58 2.36 4.82
C PRO A 491 -0.57 3.47 5.16
N ASN A 492 -1.06 4.54 5.79
CA ASN A 492 -0.19 5.56 6.37
C ASN A 492 0.32 5.08 7.73
N THR A 493 1.54 4.58 7.73
CA THR A 493 2.27 4.18 8.94
C THR A 493 3.40 5.16 9.21
N VAL A 494 3.49 5.64 10.44
CA VAL A 494 4.62 6.43 10.95
C VAL A 494 5.20 5.70 12.16
N VAL A 495 6.52 5.65 12.28
CA VAL A 495 7.23 5.02 13.40
C VAL A 495 8.22 6.01 13.97
N THR A 496 8.22 6.14 15.29
CA THR A 496 9.19 6.94 16.03
C THR A 496 9.82 6.09 17.14
N LEU A 497 11.12 6.23 17.30
CA LEU A 497 11.83 5.83 18.51
C LEU A 497 11.94 7.07 19.41
N ALA A 498 12.06 6.83 20.72
CA ALA A 498 12.38 7.88 21.67
C ALA A 498 13.46 7.38 22.65
N ASP A 499 14.57 8.11 22.73
CA ASP A 499 15.57 7.95 23.78
C ASP A 499 14.94 8.20 25.17
N PRO A 500 15.32 7.43 26.21
CA PRO A 500 15.00 7.67 27.63
C PRO A 500 15.55 8.98 28.25
N LEU A 501 15.48 10.11 27.54
CA LEU A 501 15.66 11.50 27.99
C LEU A 501 16.97 11.82 28.74
N VAL A 502 18.00 10.98 28.61
CA VAL A 502 19.21 11.03 29.45
C VAL A 502 20.43 10.63 28.63
N CYS A 503 20.39 9.44 28.04
CA CYS A 503 21.17 8.99 26.87
C CYS A 503 20.95 7.49 26.63
N LEU A 504 21.32 7.01 25.43
CA LEU A 504 21.16 5.61 25.05
C LEU A 504 22.46 4.82 25.19
N GLY A 505 22.40 3.68 25.88
CA GLY A 505 23.53 2.77 26.11
C GLY A 505 23.12 1.30 26.29
N PRO A 506 24.08 0.35 26.41
CA PRO A 506 23.78 -1.06 26.59
C PRO A 506 23.01 -1.35 27.88
N ASN A 507 22.00 -2.22 27.80
CA ASN A 507 20.93 -2.44 28.80
C ASN A 507 19.94 -1.27 28.96
N GLY A 508 20.09 -0.16 28.22
CA GLY A 508 19.14 0.96 28.15
C GLY A 508 17.78 0.54 27.62
N ILE A 509 16.72 1.31 27.89
CA ILE A 509 15.36 0.99 27.47
C ILE A 509 14.83 2.09 26.54
N VAL A 510 14.61 1.75 25.26
CA VAL A 510 13.96 2.67 24.30
C VAL A 510 12.44 2.51 24.37
N ALA A 511 11.74 3.63 24.20
CA ALA A 511 10.32 3.63 23.87
C ALA A 511 10.13 3.67 22.35
N VAL A 512 9.11 2.98 21.87
CA VAL A 512 8.71 2.96 20.46
C VAL A 512 7.26 3.39 20.37
N ASN A 513 6.97 4.36 19.50
CA ASN A 513 5.61 4.79 19.19
C ASN A 513 5.40 4.71 17.68
N ALA A 514 4.51 3.82 17.26
CA ALA A 514 4.04 3.72 15.88
C ALA A 514 2.57 4.19 15.79
N THR A 515 2.20 4.81 14.68
CA THR A 515 0.81 5.17 14.38
C THR A 515 0.41 4.62 13.03
N VAL A 516 -0.75 3.97 12.97
CA VAL A 516 -1.36 3.45 11.74
C VAL A 516 -2.72 4.10 11.55
N THR A 517 -2.93 4.75 10.41
CA THR A 517 -4.20 5.45 10.08
C THR A 517 -4.89 4.81 8.88
N ASN A 518 -6.16 4.45 9.05
CA ASN A 518 -7.01 4.03 7.94
C ASN A 518 -7.48 5.25 7.13
N ASN A 519 -6.87 5.46 5.97
CA ASN A 519 -7.27 6.51 5.02
C ASN A 519 -8.38 6.08 4.04
N ASN A 520 -8.82 4.81 4.07
CA ASN A 520 -9.86 4.32 3.17
C ASN A 520 -11.25 4.89 3.56
N PRO A 521 -12.18 5.05 2.61
CA PRO A 521 -13.56 5.47 2.89
C PRO A 521 -14.41 4.38 3.57
N VAL A 522 -13.86 3.18 3.77
CA VAL A 522 -14.49 2.02 4.41
C VAL A 522 -13.65 1.52 5.59
N ALA A 523 -14.27 0.75 6.49
CA ALA A 523 -13.55 0.10 7.58
C ALA A 523 -12.70 -1.07 7.06
N VAL A 524 -11.47 -1.22 7.57
CA VAL A 524 -10.49 -2.23 7.17
C VAL A 524 -9.94 -2.96 8.39
N ASN A 525 -9.51 -4.22 8.25
CA ASN A 525 -8.74 -4.90 9.31
C ASN A 525 -7.24 -4.70 9.08
N ALA A 526 -6.62 -3.93 9.95
CA ALA A 526 -5.19 -3.67 9.94
C ALA A 526 -4.38 -4.78 10.62
N ASN A 527 -3.16 -5.00 10.14
CA ASN A 527 -2.15 -5.84 10.76
C ASN A 527 -0.83 -5.06 10.81
N PHE A 528 -0.38 -4.73 12.02
CA PHE A 528 0.92 -4.18 12.33
C PHE A 528 1.86 -5.29 12.83
N SER A 529 3.11 -5.27 12.38
CA SER A 529 4.18 -6.06 12.96
C SER A 529 5.47 -5.24 13.04
N ALA A 530 6.39 -5.64 13.92
CA ALA A 530 7.75 -5.10 13.93
C ALA A 530 8.75 -6.22 14.27
N ALA A 531 9.83 -6.30 13.50
CA ALA A 531 10.93 -7.22 13.76
C ALA A 531 11.98 -6.52 14.62
N LEU A 532 12.41 -7.15 15.72
CA LEU A 532 13.44 -6.59 16.59
C LEU A 532 14.77 -7.32 16.31
N PRO A 533 15.83 -6.61 15.86
CA PRO A 533 17.13 -7.23 15.63
C PRO A 533 17.79 -7.64 16.96
N PRO A 534 18.79 -8.54 16.97
CA PRO A 534 19.43 -9.02 18.21
C PRO A 534 20.05 -7.95 19.13
N THR A 535 20.19 -6.70 18.67
CA THR A 535 20.60 -5.53 19.48
C THR A 535 19.46 -4.89 20.28
N LEU A 536 18.20 -5.26 20.01
CA LEU A 536 16.98 -4.77 20.65
C LEU A 536 16.12 -5.95 21.11
N ILE A 537 15.92 -6.08 22.42
CA ILE A 537 15.12 -7.14 23.04
C ILE A 537 13.78 -6.55 23.45
N GLY A 538 12.70 -6.90 22.76
CA GLY A 538 11.35 -6.41 23.11
C GLY A 538 10.95 -6.84 24.52
N LEU A 539 10.26 -5.95 25.24
CA LEU A 539 9.88 -6.18 26.64
C LEU A 539 8.40 -6.60 26.74
N PRO A 540 8.09 -7.89 26.99
CA PRO A 540 6.71 -8.37 27.03
C PRO A 540 5.85 -7.63 28.05
N GLY A 541 4.58 -7.43 27.73
CA GLY A 541 3.63 -6.66 28.54
C GLY A 541 3.77 -5.13 28.44
N THR A 542 4.82 -4.58 27.81
CA THR A 542 4.96 -3.12 27.62
C THR A 542 4.06 -2.54 26.53
N GLY A 543 3.38 -3.40 25.76
CA GLY A 543 2.54 -3.01 24.64
C GLY A 543 1.22 -2.39 25.10
N VAL A 544 0.96 -1.15 24.67
CA VAL A 544 -0.36 -0.51 24.70
C VAL A 544 -0.77 -0.10 23.29
N ALA A 545 -1.98 -0.49 22.87
CA ALA A 545 -2.63 0.05 21.67
C ALA A 545 -3.73 1.04 22.11
N SER A 546 -3.88 2.17 21.42
CA SER A 546 -4.87 3.20 21.77
C SER A 546 -6.32 2.80 21.50
N LEU A 547 -6.54 1.66 20.84
CA LEU A 547 -7.85 1.06 20.60
C LEU A 547 -7.91 -0.28 21.33
N ASN A 548 -8.91 -0.44 22.20
CA ASN A 548 -9.11 -1.68 22.96
C ASN A 548 -9.67 -2.78 22.06
N GLN A 549 -8.85 -3.80 21.80
CA GLN A 549 -9.06 -5.01 20.96
C GLN A 549 -8.59 -4.88 19.50
N PRO A 550 -8.03 -5.97 18.94
CA PRO A 550 -7.32 -7.08 19.60
C PRO A 550 -6.12 -6.66 20.47
N ALA A 551 -5.51 -7.64 21.14
CA ALA A 551 -4.36 -7.43 22.03
C ALA A 551 -3.06 -7.25 21.25
N LEU A 552 -2.31 -6.19 21.57
CA LEU A 552 -0.94 -5.96 21.12
C LEU A 552 0.00 -6.91 21.86
N ILE A 553 0.71 -7.76 21.11
CA ILE A 553 1.65 -8.74 21.64
C ILE A 553 3.07 -8.21 21.46
N VAL A 554 3.83 -8.11 22.55
CA VAL A 554 5.26 -7.81 22.54
C VAL A 554 6.03 -9.04 22.98
N THR A 555 7.01 -9.46 22.18
CA THR A 555 7.93 -10.58 22.47
C THR A 555 9.37 -10.07 22.43
N ALA A 556 10.33 -10.90 22.86
CA ALA A 556 11.76 -10.57 22.80
C ALA A 556 12.24 -10.21 21.38
N ASN A 557 11.66 -10.82 20.33
CA ASN A 557 12.18 -10.75 18.96
C ASN A 557 11.28 -9.95 18.00
N GLY A 558 10.12 -9.48 18.48
CA GLY A 558 9.12 -8.86 17.61
C GLY A 558 7.83 -8.47 18.31
N VAL A 559 7.06 -7.64 17.63
CA VAL A 559 5.78 -7.09 18.07
C VAL A 559 4.71 -7.36 17.01
N THR A 560 3.48 -7.67 17.44
CA THR A 560 2.33 -7.80 16.54
C THR A 560 1.08 -7.18 17.14
N TRP A 561 0.28 -6.52 16.30
CA TRP A 561 -1.09 -6.11 16.61
C TRP A 561 -1.92 -6.24 15.35
N ASN A 562 -3.14 -6.74 15.47
CA ASN A 562 -4.13 -6.73 14.40
C ASN A 562 -5.41 -6.07 14.92
N GLY A 563 -6.23 -5.48 14.06
CA GLY A 563 -7.52 -4.94 14.47
C GLY A 563 -8.27 -4.08 13.45
N PRO A 564 -9.60 -3.93 13.60
CA PRO A 564 -10.42 -3.13 12.72
C PRO A 564 -10.20 -1.63 12.95
N LEU A 565 -10.05 -0.87 11.86
CA LEU A 565 -9.99 0.59 11.85
C LEU A 565 -11.14 1.14 10.99
N GLN A 566 -11.94 2.04 11.56
CA GLN A 566 -12.97 2.79 10.84
C GLN A 566 -12.36 3.85 9.90
N PRO A 567 -13.11 4.41 8.94
CA PRO A 567 -12.62 5.48 8.06
C PRO A 567 -12.05 6.66 8.85
N GLY A 568 -10.83 7.10 8.52
CA GLY A 568 -10.11 8.18 9.21
C GLY A 568 -9.60 7.82 10.63
N GLN A 569 -9.77 6.58 11.10
CA GLN A 569 -9.36 6.17 12.44
C GLN A 569 -7.86 5.86 12.49
N THR A 570 -7.20 6.37 13.54
CA THR A 570 -5.80 6.07 13.85
C THR A 570 -5.69 5.18 15.09
N VAL A 571 -4.84 4.17 15.04
CA VAL A 571 -4.32 3.49 16.25
C VAL A 571 -2.89 3.96 16.52
N THR A 572 -2.61 4.24 17.79
CA THR A 572 -1.23 4.42 18.29
C THR A 572 -0.82 3.14 19.01
N ILE A 573 0.35 2.62 18.66
CA ILE A 573 0.97 1.41 19.20
C ILE A 573 2.23 1.85 19.92
N THR A 574 2.24 1.74 21.24
CA THR A 574 3.39 2.05 22.10
C THR A 574 3.92 0.77 22.71
N TYR A 575 5.24 0.57 22.68
CA TYR A 575 5.92 -0.52 23.39
C TYR A 575 7.35 -0.12 23.78
N LYS A 576 8.06 -0.98 24.50
CA LYS A 576 9.48 -0.78 24.83
C LYS A 576 10.35 -1.94 24.40
N ALA A 577 11.62 -1.63 24.12
CA ALA A 577 12.67 -2.61 23.89
C ALA A 577 13.92 -2.24 24.70
N GLN A 578 14.67 -3.24 25.14
CA GLN A 578 15.92 -3.07 25.85
C GLN A 578 17.11 -3.27 24.90
N ILE A 579 18.09 -2.35 24.93
CA ILE A 579 19.34 -2.50 24.21
C ILE A 579 20.09 -3.71 24.76
N ALA A 580 20.53 -4.60 23.88
CA ALA A 580 21.22 -5.82 24.28
C ALA A 580 22.50 -5.54 25.10
N ALA A 581 22.81 -6.43 26.03
CA ALA A 581 24.01 -6.33 26.86
C ALA A 581 25.27 -6.42 25.96
N GLY A 582 26.18 -5.44 26.11
CA GLY A 582 27.42 -5.39 25.34
C GLY A 582 27.35 -4.69 23.99
N THR A 583 26.21 -4.14 23.57
CA THR A 583 26.13 -3.28 22.37
C THR A 583 27.08 -2.06 22.54
N PRO A 584 28.06 -1.84 21.63
CA PRO A 584 29.05 -0.77 21.77
C PRO A 584 28.45 0.64 21.67
N ASN A 585 29.02 1.62 22.38
CA ASN A 585 28.68 3.02 22.19
C ASN A 585 28.99 3.48 20.75
N GLY A 586 28.16 4.35 20.17
CA GLY A 586 28.20 4.73 18.77
C GLY A 586 27.52 3.73 17.81
N SER A 587 26.96 2.62 18.32
CA SER A 587 26.17 1.70 17.49
C SER A 587 24.80 2.28 17.15
N GLN A 588 24.37 2.14 15.90
CA GLN A 588 22.99 2.43 15.52
C GLN A 588 22.11 1.20 15.79
N VAL A 589 20.93 1.42 16.37
CA VAL A 589 19.87 0.41 16.54
C VAL A 589 18.66 0.82 15.72
N CYS A 590 18.06 -0.11 14.98
CA CYS A 590 16.92 0.16 14.10
C CYS A 590 15.80 -0.84 14.33
N ILE A 591 14.56 -0.42 14.03
CA ILE A 591 13.39 -1.29 13.97
C ILE A 591 12.75 -1.12 12.59
N ASP A 592 12.54 -2.25 11.91
CA ASP A 592 11.67 -2.33 10.75
C ASP A 592 10.26 -2.71 11.21
N SER A 593 9.32 -1.77 11.05
CA SER A 593 7.90 -2.03 11.29
C SER A 593 7.16 -2.15 9.96
N GLN A 594 6.14 -2.99 9.94
CA GLN A 594 5.35 -3.35 8.78
C GLN A 594 3.86 -3.15 9.06
N THR A 595 3.09 -2.81 8.04
CA THR A 595 1.64 -2.63 8.16
C THR A 595 0.91 -2.99 6.88
N SER A 596 -0.13 -3.81 6.99
CA SER A 596 -1.08 -4.08 5.90
C SER A 596 -2.53 -3.87 6.34
N PHE A 597 -3.41 -3.67 5.36
CA PHE A 597 -4.87 -3.74 5.51
C PHE A 597 -5.38 -4.98 4.76
N ASP A 598 -6.30 -5.72 5.36
CA ASP A 598 -7.07 -6.84 4.77
C ASP A 598 -6.27 -7.90 4.01
N GLY A 599 -4.99 -8.09 4.38
CA GLY A 599 -4.10 -9.09 3.79
C GLY A 599 -3.24 -8.60 2.62
N ALA A 600 -3.31 -7.32 2.25
CA ALA A 600 -2.46 -6.71 1.23
C ALA A 600 -0.95 -6.77 1.59
N PRO A 601 -0.04 -6.57 0.62
CA PRO A 601 1.40 -6.46 0.88
C PRO A 601 1.71 -5.35 1.91
N PRO A 602 2.61 -5.59 2.88
CA PRO A 602 2.84 -4.63 3.96
C PRO A 602 3.73 -3.46 3.53
N ALA A 603 3.30 -2.23 3.79
CA ALA A 603 4.19 -1.07 3.80
C ALA A 603 5.20 -1.22 4.94
N THR A 604 6.48 -0.91 4.68
CA THR A 604 7.56 -1.03 5.67
C THR A 604 8.13 0.35 6.01
N VAL A 605 8.31 0.63 7.30
CA VAL A 605 8.89 1.87 7.83
C VAL A 605 10.02 1.53 8.79
N ARG A 606 11.19 2.11 8.55
CA ARG A 606 12.37 1.99 9.42
C ARG A 606 12.50 3.23 10.31
N ALA A 607 12.64 3.01 11.62
CA ALA A 607 13.13 4.02 12.55
C ALA A 607 14.45 3.56 13.16
N CYS A 608 15.36 4.49 13.45
CA CYS A 608 16.70 4.20 13.98
C CYS A 608 17.12 5.23 15.04
N GLU A 609 17.86 4.77 16.04
CA GLU A 609 18.50 5.58 17.08
C GLU A 609 19.99 5.23 17.21
N THR A 610 20.78 6.10 17.83
CA THR A 610 22.22 5.88 18.04
C THR A 610 22.55 5.84 19.52
N LEU A 611 23.32 4.84 19.98
CA LEU A 611 23.91 4.86 21.32
C LEU A 611 24.93 6.00 21.39
N ASP A 612 24.67 7.03 22.18
CA ASP A 612 25.46 8.27 22.20
C ASP A 612 26.02 8.66 23.57
N CYS A 613 25.69 7.90 24.63
CA CYS A 613 25.91 8.27 26.03
C CYS A 613 27.21 9.03 26.32
N PRO A 614 27.13 10.36 26.58
CA PRO A 614 28.30 11.18 26.84
C PRO A 614 28.75 11.03 28.30
N VAL A 615 30.06 11.06 28.53
CA VAL A 615 30.66 11.10 29.88
C VAL A 615 30.59 12.51 30.49
N GLY A 616 29.39 13.06 30.58
CA GLY A 616 29.08 14.39 31.12
C GLY A 616 28.06 14.35 32.27
N PRO A 617 27.97 15.42 33.09
CA PRO A 617 27.00 15.50 34.18
C PRO A 617 25.58 15.71 33.63
N VAL A 618 24.72 14.71 33.78
CA VAL A 618 23.29 14.77 33.42
C VAL A 618 22.44 15.39 34.53
N ASN A 619 21.37 16.09 34.17
CA ASN A 619 20.45 16.74 35.12
C ASN A 619 19.60 15.70 35.87
N ALA A 620 20.11 15.23 37.02
CA ALA A 620 19.42 14.27 37.88
C ALA A 620 18.05 14.79 38.36
N GLN A 621 16.98 14.19 37.84
CA GLN A 621 15.60 14.57 38.19
C GLN A 621 15.16 14.07 39.56
N VAL A 622 15.77 12.99 40.09
CA VAL A 622 15.47 12.46 41.43
C VAL A 622 16.02 13.39 42.52
N THR A 623 15.15 13.79 43.45
CA THR A 623 15.50 14.69 44.55
C THR A 623 14.54 14.50 45.73
N ASP A 624 14.97 14.87 46.93
CA ASP A 624 14.14 15.00 48.12
C ASP A 624 13.31 16.32 48.12
N GLN A 625 13.54 17.22 47.16
CA GLN A 625 12.86 18.52 47.05
C GLN A 625 11.60 18.50 46.15
N LYS A 626 11.03 17.33 45.81
CA LYS A 626 9.83 17.25 44.95
C LYS A 626 8.85 16.15 45.36
N ALA A 627 7.61 16.29 44.94
CA ALA A 627 6.61 15.23 45.01
C ALA A 627 6.77 14.21 43.86
N GLY A 628 6.39 12.96 44.13
CA GLY A 628 6.55 11.85 43.21
C GLY A 628 5.55 10.73 43.47
N SER A 629 5.71 9.65 42.71
CA SER A 629 4.88 8.43 42.77
C SER A 629 5.61 7.27 43.45
N VAL A 630 6.95 7.32 43.47
CA VAL A 630 7.77 6.40 44.27
C VAL A 630 8.68 7.23 45.18
N LEU A 631 8.69 6.91 46.47
CA LEU A 631 9.61 7.48 47.46
C LEU A 631 10.57 6.39 47.94
N VAL A 632 11.82 6.78 48.17
CA VAL A 632 12.85 5.87 48.71
C VAL A 632 13.48 6.48 49.95
N PHE A 633 13.44 5.73 51.04
CA PHE A 633 14.07 6.07 52.32
C PHE A 633 15.34 5.22 52.47
N PRO A 634 16.55 5.74 52.12
CA PRO A 634 17.70 4.86 51.91
C PRO A 634 18.31 4.26 53.18
N TYR A 635 17.87 4.67 54.37
CA TYR A 635 18.34 4.15 55.65
C TYR A 635 17.32 4.27 56.79
N TYR A 636 17.06 3.17 57.51
CA TYR A 636 16.45 3.18 58.84
C TYR A 636 17.10 2.17 59.77
N VAL A 637 16.82 2.36 61.07
CA VAL A 637 17.12 1.44 62.16
C VAL A 637 15.89 1.31 63.06
N SER A 638 15.66 0.12 63.62
CA SER A 638 14.50 -0.21 64.47
C SER A 638 14.86 -1.10 65.68
N LYS A 639 16.13 -1.03 66.12
CA LYS A 639 16.70 -1.77 67.28
C LYS A 639 16.21 -1.16 68.61
N VAL A 640 14.96 -1.44 68.99
CA VAL A 640 14.37 -0.99 70.26
C VAL A 640 15.13 -1.53 71.48
N SER A 641 15.74 -2.70 71.35
CA SER A 641 16.68 -3.29 72.32
C SER A 641 17.89 -2.38 72.62
N GLU A 642 18.35 -1.62 71.62
CA GLU A 642 19.45 -0.65 71.71
C GLU A 642 18.96 0.80 71.94
N GLN A 643 17.65 1.01 72.10
CA GLN A 643 16.98 2.33 72.12
C GLN A 643 17.18 3.14 70.82
N LYS A 644 17.30 2.46 69.69
CA LYS A 644 17.46 3.03 68.35
C LYS A 644 16.21 2.82 67.51
N ASP A 645 15.81 3.84 66.79
CA ASP A 645 14.55 3.86 66.04
C ASP A 645 14.58 4.95 64.97
N THR A 646 13.67 4.87 64.00
CA THR A 646 13.52 5.84 62.91
C THR A 646 12.04 6.17 62.75
N ARG A 647 11.65 7.42 63.02
CA ARG A 647 10.29 7.88 62.76
C ARG A 647 10.20 8.39 61.32
N MET A 648 9.37 7.76 60.51
CA MET A 648 9.07 8.21 59.14
C MET A 648 7.77 9.01 59.12
N THR A 649 7.64 9.87 58.11
CA THR A 649 6.41 10.56 57.75
C THR A 649 6.24 10.53 56.23
N ILE A 650 5.08 10.09 55.74
CA ILE A 650 4.69 10.19 54.33
C ILE A 650 3.47 11.11 54.27
N SER A 651 3.50 12.08 53.35
CA SER A 651 2.40 13.05 53.16
C SER A 651 1.91 13.02 51.72
N ASN A 652 0.60 13.02 51.54
CA ASN A 652 -0.06 13.23 50.27
C ASN A 652 -0.40 14.71 50.13
N ILE A 653 0.35 15.44 49.29
CA ILE A 653 0.11 16.86 48.98
C ILE A 653 -0.64 17.05 47.65
N GLY A 654 -1.13 15.96 47.04
CA GLY A 654 -2.00 16.02 45.87
C GLY A 654 -3.48 16.22 46.22
N ASP A 655 -4.30 16.33 45.19
CA ASP A 655 -5.73 16.64 45.22
C ASP A 655 -6.65 15.40 45.26
N ALA A 656 -6.11 14.21 44.98
CA ALA A 656 -6.82 12.93 45.07
C ALA A 656 -6.34 12.06 46.25
N ALA A 657 -7.08 10.99 46.56
CA ALA A 657 -6.63 10.00 47.54
C ALA A 657 -5.54 9.11 46.93
N ALA A 658 -4.58 8.71 47.75
CA ALA A 658 -3.43 7.90 47.35
C ALA A 658 -3.34 6.63 48.19
N THR A 659 -3.18 5.49 47.54
CA THR A 659 -2.81 4.23 48.19
C THR A 659 -1.33 3.97 47.92
N VAL A 660 -0.58 3.61 48.96
CA VAL A 660 0.87 3.45 48.89
C VAL A 660 1.25 2.07 49.42
N HIS A 661 1.94 1.27 48.61
CA HIS A 661 2.56 0.01 49.02
C HIS A 661 3.94 0.32 49.60
N LEU A 662 4.14 0.02 50.88
CA LEU A 662 5.40 0.22 51.60
C LEU A 662 6.13 -1.11 51.74
N PHE A 663 7.39 -1.18 51.34
CA PHE A 663 8.27 -2.34 51.49
C PHE A 663 9.44 -1.97 52.40
N PHE A 664 9.50 -2.56 53.59
CA PHE A 664 10.65 -2.54 54.49
C PHE A 664 11.61 -3.65 54.07
N ILE A 665 12.84 -3.28 53.69
CA ILE A 665 13.81 -4.23 53.14
C ILE A 665 15.06 -4.24 54.02
N ASP A 666 15.33 -5.37 54.67
CA ASP A 666 16.50 -5.58 55.52
C ASP A 666 17.80 -5.43 54.70
N GLY A 667 18.72 -4.58 55.18
CA GLY A 667 19.88 -4.15 54.40
C GLY A 667 20.96 -5.23 54.20
N LEU A 668 20.89 -6.34 54.95
CA LEU A 668 21.88 -7.41 54.92
C LEU A 668 21.41 -8.63 54.11
N THR A 669 20.18 -9.05 54.34
CA THR A 669 19.56 -10.27 53.79
C THR A 669 18.68 -9.99 52.58
N CYS A 670 18.25 -8.73 52.38
CA CYS A 670 17.35 -8.32 51.32
C CYS A 670 15.95 -8.96 51.37
N ASN A 671 15.60 -9.57 52.50
CA ASN A 671 14.23 -9.96 52.81
C ASN A 671 13.34 -8.73 52.97
N GLN A 672 12.06 -8.89 52.65
CA GLN A 672 11.09 -7.81 52.58
C GLN A 672 9.92 -8.06 53.56
N SER A 673 9.37 -6.98 54.12
CA SER A 673 8.11 -6.95 54.88
C SER A 673 7.28 -5.78 54.38
N ASP A 674 6.01 -5.99 54.02
CA ASP A 674 5.20 -4.97 53.35
C ASP A 674 3.86 -4.64 54.03
N GLN A 675 3.40 -3.40 53.79
CA GLN A 675 2.11 -2.87 54.26
C GLN A 675 1.50 -1.87 53.26
N PHE A 676 0.21 -1.60 53.41
CA PHE A 676 -0.50 -0.55 52.68
C PHE A 676 -0.78 0.67 53.56
N LEU A 677 -0.63 1.85 52.96
CA LEU A 677 -0.95 3.13 53.56
C LEU A 677 -1.94 3.90 52.67
N CYS A 678 -3.10 4.24 53.22
CA CYS A 678 -4.17 4.97 52.55
C CYS A 678 -4.17 6.44 53.01
N LEU A 679 -3.97 7.39 52.09
CA LEU A 679 -3.89 8.83 52.38
C LEU A 679 -4.94 9.63 51.60
N THR A 680 -5.85 10.30 52.30
CA THR A 680 -6.73 11.32 51.71
C THR A 680 -5.92 12.55 51.24
N PRO A 681 -6.49 13.42 50.39
CA PRO A 681 -5.82 14.67 49.99
C PRO A 681 -5.37 15.50 51.19
N ASN A 682 -4.14 16.01 51.15
CA ASN A 682 -3.48 16.76 52.24
C ASN A 682 -3.23 15.97 53.55
N ALA A 683 -3.47 14.65 53.57
CA ALA A 683 -3.18 13.83 54.75
C ALA A 683 -1.68 13.53 54.88
N ASN A 684 -1.23 13.36 56.12
CA ASN A 684 0.07 12.79 56.44
C ASN A 684 -0.09 11.65 57.46
N PHE A 685 0.81 10.68 57.36
CA PHE A 685 0.89 9.56 58.27
C PHE A 685 2.32 9.43 58.77
N SER A 686 2.49 9.24 60.08
CA SER A 686 3.81 9.11 60.71
C SER A 686 3.83 7.95 61.69
N PHE A 687 4.89 7.16 61.58
CA PHE A 687 5.08 5.88 62.26
C PHE A 687 6.55 5.68 62.61
N LYS A 688 6.85 4.72 63.46
CA LYS A 688 8.21 4.27 63.77
C LYS A 688 8.54 3.01 62.98
N ALA A 689 9.78 2.89 62.50
CA ALA A 689 10.24 1.66 61.85
C ALA A 689 10.05 0.44 62.78
N SER A 690 10.24 0.62 64.09
CA SER A 690 10.00 -0.46 65.09
C SER A 690 8.55 -0.90 65.27
N GLU A 691 7.55 -0.19 64.71
CA GLU A 691 6.14 -0.58 64.80
C GLU A 691 5.77 -1.62 63.72
N TYR A 692 6.58 -1.75 62.66
CA TYR A 692 6.29 -2.57 61.48
C TYR A 692 7.40 -3.57 61.11
N ASP A 693 8.66 -3.22 61.39
CA ASP A 693 9.82 -4.07 61.16
C ASP A 693 10.82 -3.90 62.33
N PRO A 694 10.52 -4.47 63.52
CA PRO A 694 11.33 -4.32 64.72
C PRO A 694 12.63 -5.12 64.69
N GLU A 695 13.66 -4.61 65.34
CA GLU A 695 15.00 -5.20 65.43
C GLU A 695 15.74 -5.37 64.09
N THR A 696 15.48 -4.49 63.13
CA THR A 696 16.05 -4.50 61.77
C THR A 696 16.89 -3.22 61.51
N THR A 697 17.67 -3.24 60.42
CA THR A 697 18.34 -2.06 59.85
C THR A 697 18.31 -2.20 58.33
N GLY A 698 17.71 -1.24 57.62
CA GLY A 698 17.35 -1.43 56.22
C GLY A 698 17.02 -0.14 55.49
N TRP A 699 16.15 -0.23 54.49
CA TRP A 699 15.63 0.88 53.70
C TRP A 699 14.16 0.64 53.30
N VAL A 700 13.40 1.70 53.05
CA VAL A 700 11.98 1.58 52.64
C VAL A 700 11.78 2.06 51.20
N LEU A 701 11.10 1.23 50.41
CA LEU A 701 10.52 1.60 49.12
C LEU A 701 9.02 1.86 49.31
N ALA A 702 8.52 3.00 48.82
CA ALA A 702 7.09 3.34 48.89
C ALA A 702 6.57 3.64 47.48
N VAL A 703 5.58 2.88 47.01
CA VAL A 703 5.06 2.94 45.63
C VAL A 703 3.57 3.31 45.63
N ALA A 704 3.18 4.35 44.90
CA ALA A 704 1.78 4.65 44.68
C ALA A 704 1.10 3.59 43.79
N VAL A 705 -0.02 3.04 44.25
CA VAL A 705 -0.76 1.95 43.58
C VAL A 705 -2.26 2.24 43.47
N ASP A 706 -2.94 1.54 42.56
CA ASP A 706 -4.40 1.52 42.49
C ASP A 706 -5.04 0.56 43.51
N ALA A 707 -6.38 0.49 43.51
CA ALA A 707 -7.17 -0.42 44.35
C ALA A 707 -7.02 -1.92 43.98
N GLN A 708 -6.07 -2.29 43.11
CA GLN A 708 -5.66 -3.67 42.82
C GLN A 708 -4.17 -3.90 43.15
N GLY A 709 -3.45 -2.90 43.68
CA GLY A 709 -2.03 -3.00 43.99
C GLY A 709 -1.10 -2.79 42.79
N ARG A 710 -1.61 -2.31 41.66
CA ARG A 710 -0.81 -2.05 40.45
C ARG A 710 -0.24 -0.63 40.54
N PRO A 711 1.06 -0.39 40.24
CA PRO A 711 1.65 0.95 40.29
C PRO A 711 0.93 1.96 39.37
N VAL A 712 0.82 3.21 39.82
CA VAL A 712 0.15 4.30 39.10
C VAL A 712 0.98 5.58 39.01
N GLN A 713 0.68 6.41 38.00
CA GLN A 713 1.14 7.80 37.95
C GLN A 713 0.37 8.65 38.97
N TYR A 714 0.91 8.78 40.19
CA TYR A 714 0.38 9.66 41.23
C TYR A 714 1.49 10.51 41.86
N ASN A 715 1.74 11.71 41.31
CA ASN A 715 2.87 12.56 41.69
C ASN A 715 2.62 13.43 42.94
N GLY A 716 1.86 12.94 43.91
CA GLY A 716 1.43 13.70 45.10
C GLY A 716 2.16 13.36 46.40
N LEU A 717 3.08 12.39 46.41
CA LEU A 717 3.72 11.92 47.65
C LEU A 717 5.02 12.67 47.96
N ILE A 718 5.23 13.02 49.23
CA ILE A 718 6.52 13.47 49.81
C ILE A 718 6.82 12.69 51.10
N GLY A 719 8.10 12.58 51.48
CA GLY A 719 8.51 11.82 52.66
C GLY A 719 9.68 12.45 53.43
N ASN A 720 9.74 12.20 54.74
CA ASN A 720 10.82 12.61 55.63
C ASN A 720 11.05 11.54 56.71
N ALA A 721 12.30 11.28 57.09
CA ALA A 721 12.65 10.33 58.14
C ALA A 721 13.55 10.98 59.20
N PHE A 722 13.20 10.80 60.47
CA PHE A 722 13.96 11.23 61.64
C PHE A 722 14.65 10.01 62.25
N VAL A 723 15.97 9.91 62.08
CA VAL A 723 16.79 8.75 62.46
C VAL A 723 17.40 8.94 63.85
N ASN A 724 17.43 7.88 64.65
CA ASN A 724 18.26 7.75 65.84
C ASN A 724 18.93 6.36 65.89
N ASP A 725 20.13 6.23 65.30
CA ASP A 725 21.03 5.06 65.44
C ASP A 725 21.99 5.22 66.64
N GLY A 726 21.70 6.14 67.56
CA GLY A 726 22.57 6.49 68.70
C GLY A 726 23.84 7.24 68.29
N ASN A 727 24.55 6.79 67.25
CA ASN A 727 25.71 7.46 66.66
C ASN A 727 25.32 8.53 65.64
N TYR A 728 24.30 8.27 64.82
CA TYR A 728 23.75 9.21 63.84
C TYR A 728 22.33 9.61 64.29
N VAL A 729 22.10 10.91 64.46
CA VAL A 729 20.83 11.47 64.95
C VAL A 729 20.54 12.76 64.20
N ASP A 730 19.69 12.68 63.17
CA ASP A 730 19.19 13.82 62.39
C ASP A 730 18.01 13.39 61.50
N ASN A 731 17.46 14.28 60.67
CA ASN A 731 16.44 13.94 59.67
C ASN A 731 16.94 14.04 58.22
N TYR A 732 16.25 13.37 57.28
CA TYR A 732 16.50 13.47 55.84
C TYR A 732 15.21 13.29 55.03
N GLY A 733 15.10 13.95 53.87
CA GLY A 733 13.95 13.81 52.96
C GLY A 733 14.05 12.55 52.08
N ALA A 734 12.91 11.91 51.80
CA ALA A 734 12.87 10.73 50.95
C ALA A 734 13.20 11.08 49.49
N GLU A 735 14.01 10.26 48.83
CA GLU A 735 14.38 10.45 47.43
C GLU A 735 13.18 10.16 46.53
N SER A 736 12.74 11.17 45.79
CA SER A 736 11.43 11.19 45.14
C SER A 736 11.54 11.01 43.62
N PHE A 737 10.86 9.98 43.12
CA PHE A 737 10.78 9.61 41.72
C PHE A 737 9.38 9.96 41.18
N ARG A 738 9.35 10.90 40.23
CA ARG A 738 8.17 11.32 39.51
C ARG A 738 7.82 10.30 38.44
N ALA A 739 6.54 9.95 38.32
CA ALA A 739 6.01 9.24 37.15
C ALA A 739 5.76 10.24 36.02
N ASN A 740 6.47 10.07 34.91
CA ASN A 740 6.45 10.95 33.75
C ASN A 740 5.45 10.47 32.66
N SER A 741 5.04 9.20 32.70
CA SER A 741 3.99 8.61 31.85
C SER A 741 3.02 7.75 32.68
N PRO A 742 1.75 7.54 32.26
CA PRO A 742 0.83 6.59 32.90
C PRO A 742 1.34 5.13 32.88
N LEU A 743 2.10 4.75 31.86
CA LEU A 743 2.68 3.40 31.72
C LEU A 743 3.93 3.28 32.62
N VAL A 744 3.73 3.15 33.92
CA VAL A 744 4.81 3.12 34.93
C VAL A 744 5.47 1.75 35.13
N ALA A 745 4.75 0.67 34.82
CA ALA A 745 5.19 -0.71 35.05
C ALA A 745 4.54 -1.70 34.07
N THR A 746 5.14 -2.86 33.86
CA THR A 746 4.46 -4.03 33.27
C THR A 746 3.90 -4.93 34.35
N ILE A 747 2.69 -5.45 34.10
CA ILE A 747 1.99 -6.39 34.96
C ILE A 747 2.15 -7.80 34.38
N THR A 748 2.60 -8.76 35.18
CA THR A 748 2.68 -10.18 34.83
C THR A 748 2.31 -11.00 36.04
N ASP A 749 1.27 -11.84 35.92
CA ASP A 749 0.65 -12.56 37.04
C ASP A 749 0.39 -11.62 38.24
N ASN A 750 0.95 -11.92 39.41
CA ASN A 750 0.87 -11.10 40.62
C ASN A 750 2.15 -10.26 40.86
N ALA A 751 2.82 -9.79 39.79
CA ALA A 751 4.04 -9.00 39.88
C ALA A 751 4.00 -7.76 38.96
N ALA A 752 4.50 -6.63 39.46
CA ALA A 752 4.66 -5.39 38.71
C ALA A 752 6.15 -5.06 38.56
N ARG A 753 6.64 -4.96 37.32
CA ARG A 753 8.01 -4.53 37.01
C ARG A 753 8.01 -3.06 36.60
N LEU A 754 8.46 -2.20 37.51
CA LEU A 754 8.53 -0.75 37.37
C LEU A 754 9.71 -0.34 36.47
N PHE A 755 9.56 0.76 35.73
CA PHE A 755 10.61 1.29 34.85
C PHE A 755 11.14 2.64 35.34
N PHE A 756 12.37 2.68 35.84
CA PHE A 756 13.09 3.91 36.13
C PHE A 756 13.99 4.25 34.94
N ASP A 757 13.41 4.87 33.91
CA ASP A 757 14.03 5.07 32.60
C ASP A 757 13.80 6.48 32.03
N GLY A 758 13.54 7.48 32.89
CA GLY A 758 13.24 8.85 32.48
C GLY A 758 11.81 9.02 31.94
N ALA A 759 11.36 8.10 31.09
CA ALA A 759 10.08 8.13 30.40
C ALA A 759 8.90 7.64 31.28
N SER A 760 9.09 6.57 32.06
CA SER A 760 8.07 6.05 32.99
C SER A 760 8.19 6.66 34.37
N TYR A 761 9.25 6.32 35.12
CA TYR A 761 9.73 7.08 36.28
C TYR A 761 11.07 7.75 35.94
N ASP A 762 11.49 8.76 36.71
CA ASP A 762 12.84 9.32 36.59
C ASP A 762 13.94 8.23 36.61
N ALA A 763 15.00 8.41 35.83
CA ALA A 763 16.13 7.48 35.80
C ALA A 763 16.93 7.48 37.12
N VAL A 764 17.56 6.34 37.46
CA VAL A 764 18.23 6.11 38.75
C VAL A 764 19.69 6.58 38.72
N PRO A 765 20.25 7.14 39.79
CA PRO A 765 21.67 7.47 39.86
C PRO A 765 22.59 6.24 39.80
N ASN A 766 23.68 6.34 39.04
CA ASN A 766 24.78 5.36 39.01
C ASN A 766 26.15 5.95 39.39
N GLN A 767 26.25 7.28 39.57
CA GLN A 767 27.48 7.94 40.03
C GLN A 767 27.17 9.06 41.03
N PHE A 768 27.87 9.03 42.16
CA PHE A 768 27.75 10.03 43.21
C PHE A 768 29.04 10.83 43.40
N ALA A 769 28.87 12.09 43.77
CA ALA A 769 29.86 12.89 44.47
C ALA A 769 29.36 13.19 45.89
N VAL A 770 30.26 13.25 46.86
CA VAL A 770 29.91 13.59 48.25
C VAL A 770 31.05 14.34 48.92
N GLU A 771 30.73 15.52 49.47
CA GLU A 771 31.64 16.25 50.34
C GLU A 771 31.67 15.63 51.74
N ILE A 772 32.87 15.43 52.27
CA ILE A 772 33.17 14.86 53.58
C ILE A 772 34.11 15.78 54.36
N GLN A 773 33.93 15.81 55.68
CA GLN A 773 34.87 16.47 56.59
C GLN A 773 36.12 15.60 56.80
N SER A 774 37.20 16.20 57.32
CA SER A 774 38.35 15.45 57.83
C SER A 774 37.92 14.27 58.72
N PRO A 775 38.42 13.04 58.47
CA PRO A 775 38.14 11.89 59.32
C PRO A 775 38.78 11.96 60.71
N LEU A 776 39.56 13.01 61.01
CA LEU A 776 40.06 13.33 62.35
C LEU A 776 39.02 14.16 63.13
N ASP A 777 38.29 15.04 62.44
CA ASP A 777 37.36 16.00 63.04
C ASP A 777 35.92 15.46 63.10
N ALA A 778 35.55 14.66 62.09
CA ALA A 778 34.32 13.87 62.02
C ALA A 778 34.65 12.39 61.77
N PRO A 779 35.27 11.69 62.75
CA PRO A 779 35.56 10.26 62.65
C PRO A 779 34.27 9.46 62.54
N SER A 780 34.27 8.42 61.70
CA SER A 780 33.12 7.55 61.42
C SER A 780 31.94 8.20 60.68
N GLN A 781 32.21 9.14 59.76
CA GLN A 781 31.24 9.46 58.69
C GLN A 781 30.89 8.18 57.89
N ARG A 782 29.61 7.96 57.55
CA ARG A 782 29.15 6.73 56.89
C ARG A 782 28.37 7.03 55.61
N VAL A 783 28.81 6.46 54.50
CA VAL A 783 28.03 6.41 53.26
C VAL A 783 27.10 5.20 53.32
N VAL A 784 25.84 5.40 52.92
CA VAL A 784 24.85 4.33 52.71
C VAL A 784 24.22 4.52 51.33
N THR A 785 24.08 3.45 50.58
CA THR A 785 23.38 3.41 49.28
C THR A 785 22.40 2.24 49.26
N THR A 786 21.32 2.37 48.49
CA THR A 786 20.33 1.29 48.32
C THR A 786 19.85 1.14 46.88
N SER A 787 19.67 -0.12 46.48
CA SER A 787 19.37 -0.59 45.14
C SER A 787 17.95 -0.25 44.69
N LEU A 788 17.81 0.13 43.42
CA LEU A 788 16.51 0.19 42.74
C LEU A 788 16.47 -0.74 41.51
N SER A 789 17.17 -1.88 41.59
CA SER A 789 17.41 -2.80 40.49
C SER A 789 17.30 -4.25 40.95
N GLY A 790 16.38 -5.02 40.35
CA GLY A 790 16.19 -6.44 40.65
C GLY A 790 14.74 -6.78 41.03
N ASN A 791 14.56 -7.71 41.98
CA ASN A 791 13.25 -8.23 42.36
C ASN A 791 13.07 -8.29 43.89
N VAL A 792 12.10 -7.53 44.41
CA VAL A 792 11.73 -7.49 45.84
C VAL A 792 11.08 -8.81 46.27
N ILE A 793 10.33 -9.48 45.39
CA ILE A 793 9.62 -10.74 45.68
C ILE A 793 10.59 -11.87 46.05
N THR A 794 11.78 -11.89 45.42
CA THR A 794 12.81 -12.92 45.64
C THR A 794 14.00 -12.43 46.47
N GLY A 795 13.97 -11.18 46.96
CA GLY A 795 15.11 -10.52 47.60
C GLY A 795 16.33 -10.28 46.70
N GLN A 796 16.22 -10.59 45.40
CA GLN A 796 17.33 -10.51 44.44
C GLN A 796 17.50 -9.08 43.91
N LEU A 797 18.04 -8.22 44.77
CA LEU A 797 18.27 -6.80 44.53
C LEU A 797 19.78 -6.51 44.46
N THR A 798 20.20 -5.69 43.49
CA THR A 798 21.61 -5.54 43.13
C THR A 798 22.02 -4.08 42.84
N GLY A 799 23.30 -3.77 42.93
CA GLY A 799 23.84 -2.49 42.46
C GLY A 799 23.89 -1.35 43.48
N ALA A 800 23.71 -1.61 44.78
CA ALA A 800 24.00 -0.61 45.82
C ALA A 800 25.51 -0.42 46.06
N ALA A 801 26.30 -1.50 45.94
CA ALA A 801 27.75 -1.47 46.13
C ALA A 801 28.49 -0.66 45.05
N GLN A 802 29.71 -0.24 45.37
CA GLN A 802 30.59 0.49 44.45
C GLN A 802 31.01 -0.37 43.25
N VAL A 803 30.96 0.23 42.07
CA VAL A 803 31.44 -0.37 40.82
C VAL A 803 32.78 0.26 40.42
N GLY A 804 33.84 -0.56 40.35
CA GLY A 804 35.16 -0.15 39.86
C GLY A 804 35.95 0.78 40.80
N THR A 805 36.93 1.49 40.23
CA THR A 805 37.81 2.43 40.95
C THR A 805 37.12 3.79 41.11
N ALA A 806 37.32 4.41 42.27
CA ALA A 806 36.75 5.70 42.63
C ALA A 806 37.81 6.66 43.17
N LEU A 807 37.45 7.93 43.29
CA LEU A 807 38.38 9.06 43.47
C LEU A 807 38.12 9.84 44.75
N VAL A 808 39.20 10.37 45.35
CA VAL A 808 39.17 11.36 46.42
C VAL A 808 39.93 12.62 45.99
N TYR A 809 39.33 13.76 46.33
CA TYR A 809 39.90 15.10 46.23
C TYR A 809 39.90 15.72 47.62
N ASN A 810 40.84 16.61 47.92
CA ASN A 810 40.75 17.50 49.08
C ASN A 810 40.34 18.91 48.63
N GLY A 811 40.04 19.80 49.58
CA GLY A 811 39.67 21.20 49.31
C GLY A 811 40.75 22.07 48.64
N ASN A 812 41.93 21.52 48.32
CA ASN A 812 43.00 22.18 47.56
C ASN A 812 43.21 21.54 46.17
N GLU A 813 42.31 20.63 45.74
CA GLU A 813 42.38 19.80 44.54
C GLU A 813 43.62 18.88 44.41
N LYS A 814 44.56 18.95 45.37
CA LYS A 814 45.80 18.17 45.45
C LYS A 814 46.20 17.87 46.91
N PRO A 815 46.65 16.65 47.22
CA PRO A 815 46.75 15.48 46.34
C PRO A 815 45.38 14.92 45.91
N PHE A 816 45.33 14.39 44.69
CA PHE A 816 44.26 13.48 44.27
C PHE A 816 44.62 12.05 44.69
N GLY A 817 43.63 11.22 44.94
CA GLY A 817 43.82 9.81 45.25
C GLY A 817 42.76 8.93 44.61
N SER A 818 43.10 7.67 44.38
CA SER A 818 42.16 6.64 43.92
C SER A 818 42.09 5.49 44.92
N PHE A 819 40.93 4.87 45.04
CA PHE A 819 40.69 3.72 45.90
C PHE A 819 39.81 2.66 45.22
N SER A 820 39.99 1.40 45.64
CA SER A 820 39.18 0.24 45.22
C SER A 820 37.80 0.23 45.89
N ALA A 821 36.97 -0.77 45.58
CA ALA A 821 35.68 -0.98 46.24
C ALA A 821 35.78 -0.92 47.77
N TRP A 822 35.15 0.08 48.39
CA TRP A 822 35.05 0.23 49.86
C TRP A 822 33.61 0.18 50.35
N LEU A 823 32.67 0.71 49.55
CA LEU A 823 31.23 0.63 49.75
C LEU A 823 30.69 -0.73 49.27
N ASN A 824 30.39 -1.63 50.21
CA ASN A 824 30.03 -3.03 49.96
C ASN A 824 28.64 -3.39 50.50
N GLY A 825 27.95 -4.33 49.83
CA GLY A 825 26.60 -4.81 50.18
C GLY A 825 25.82 -5.27 48.94
N ASN A 826 24.54 -5.63 49.11
CA ASN A 826 23.69 -6.23 48.07
C ASN A 826 22.55 -5.27 47.67
N CYS A 827 21.39 -5.42 48.32
CA CYS A 827 20.25 -4.49 48.26
C CYS A 827 20.62 -3.14 48.88
N GLN A 828 21.20 -3.13 50.07
CA GLN A 828 21.81 -1.96 50.70
C GLN A 828 23.32 -2.19 50.78
N ALA A 829 24.09 -1.12 50.60
CA ALA A 829 25.53 -1.11 50.84
C ALA A 829 25.86 0.04 51.81
N SER A 830 26.87 -0.18 52.65
CA SER A 830 27.33 0.89 53.55
C SER A 830 28.81 0.77 53.87
N ALA A 831 29.48 1.90 54.09
CA ALA A 831 30.85 1.91 54.53
C ALA A 831 31.21 3.15 55.35
N THR A 832 32.07 2.94 56.33
CA THR A 832 32.53 3.96 57.27
C THR A 832 33.87 4.54 56.82
N ILE A 833 33.94 5.86 56.81
CA ILE A 833 35.13 6.65 56.55
C ILE A 833 35.89 6.84 57.88
N THR A 834 37.19 6.55 57.85
CA THR A 834 38.09 6.64 59.00
C THR A 834 39.40 7.31 58.55
N SER A 835 40.38 7.43 59.44
CA SER A 835 41.74 7.88 59.08
C SER A 835 42.43 6.99 58.03
N THR A 836 41.97 5.76 57.82
CA THR A 836 42.57 4.74 56.93
C THR A 836 41.62 4.12 55.90
N SER A 837 40.32 4.43 55.96
CA SER A 837 39.25 3.92 55.08
C SER A 837 38.49 5.08 54.42
N PRO A 838 38.28 5.10 53.08
CA PRO A 838 38.80 4.16 52.08
C PRO A 838 40.33 4.15 52.00
N ARG A 839 40.91 3.04 51.49
CA ARG A 839 42.38 2.89 51.42
C ARG A 839 42.95 3.69 50.24
N VAL A 840 43.47 4.87 50.55
CA VAL A 840 44.11 5.83 49.63
C VAL A 840 45.62 5.92 49.87
N PRO A 841 46.42 6.46 48.92
CA PRO A 841 47.81 6.82 49.18
C PRO A 841 47.92 7.68 50.45
N ASN A 842 48.92 7.39 51.29
CA ASN A 842 49.21 8.08 52.56
C ASN A 842 48.09 8.07 53.64
N GLY A 843 46.91 7.49 53.35
CA GLY A 843 45.77 7.42 54.26
C GLY A 843 44.90 8.68 54.27
N MET A 844 43.60 8.48 54.56
CA MET A 844 42.60 9.56 54.48
C MET A 844 42.91 10.74 55.41
N ALA A 845 43.51 10.49 56.59
CA ALA A 845 43.91 11.55 57.52
C ALA A 845 45.08 12.44 57.03
N GLN A 846 45.85 12.02 56.01
CA GLN A 846 46.84 12.88 55.34
C GLN A 846 46.29 13.51 54.06
N MET A 847 45.34 12.85 53.38
CA MET A 847 44.62 13.42 52.24
C MET A 847 43.71 14.58 52.65
N ILE A 848 42.96 14.42 53.75
CA ILE A 848 42.02 15.40 54.31
C ILE A 848 42.35 15.59 55.81
N PRO A 849 43.37 16.40 56.14
CA PRO A 849 43.76 16.67 57.53
C PRO A 849 42.76 17.57 58.26
N THR A 850 42.92 17.71 59.57
CA THR A 850 42.10 18.57 60.43
C THR A 850 41.95 19.99 59.87
N GLY A 851 40.72 20.50 59.91
CA GLY A 851 40.32 21.79 59.35
C GLY A 851 40.06 21.79 57.84
N GLN A 852 40.15 20.64 57.16
CA GLN A 852 39.84 20.52 55.72
C GLN A 852 38.61 19.64 55.45
N VAL A 853 38.01 19.90 54.30
CA VAL A 853 37.01 19.04 53.64
C VAL A 853 37.63 18.38 52.41
N GLY A 854 36.95 17.38 51.87
CA GLY A 854 37.27 16.78 50.57
C GLY A 854 36.05 16.12 49.94
N THR A 855 36.21 15.64 48.71
CA THR A 855 35.11 15.04 47.94
C THR A 855 35.47 13.61 47.56
N LEU A 856 34.57 12.67 47.83
CA LEU A 856 34.62 11.33 47.26
C LEU A 856 33.73 11.30 46.00
N LYS A 857 34.23 10.72 44.91
CA LYS A 857 33.45 10.50 43.68
C LYS A 857 33.53 9.03 43.26
N PHE A 858 32.40 8.35 43.17
CA PHE A 858 32.32 6.90 42.98
C PHE A 858 31.09 6.46 42.15
N ASN A 859 31.24 5.35 41.44
CA ASN A 859 30.15 4.69 40.71
C ASN A 859 29.49 3.61 41.58
N VAL A 860 28.24 3.30 41.29
CA VAL A 860 27.44 2.18 41.80
C VAL A 860 26.72 1.51 40.61
N GLY A 861 25.80 0.58 40.85
CA GLY A 861 24.94 0.02 39.80
C GLY A 861 23.78 0.96 39.46
N ALA A 862 22.71 0.89 40.27
CA ALA A 862 21.56 1.79 40.18
C ALA A 862 20.99 1.95 41.59
N ALA A 863 21.23 3.11 42.21
CA ALA A 863 20.92 3.33 43.62
C ALA A 863 20.57 4.79 43.95
N VAL A 864 19.99 5.00 45.12
CA VAL A 864 19.99 6.29 45.84
C VAL A 864 20.75 6.14 47.16
N GLY A 865 21.10 7.23 47.84
CA GLY A 865 21.90 7.12 49.06
C GLY A 865 22.07 8.38 49.88
N LEU A 866 22.70 8.20 51.04
CA LEU A 866 22.90 9.20 52.08
C LEU A 866 24.37 9.24 52.54
N ILE A 867 24.78 10.40 53.04
CA ILE A 867 25.95 10.55 53.92
C ILE A 867 25.47 10.88 55.33
N LEU A 868 25.84 10.04 56.30
CA LEU A 868 25.51 10.18 57.71
C LEU A 868 26.76 10.68 58.46
N THR A 869 26.63 11.84 59.10
CA THR A 869 27.71 12.45 59.89
C THR A 869 27.39 12.27 61.39
N PRO A 870 28.28 11.66 62.20
CA PRO A 870 27.98 11.35 63.60
C PRO A 870 27.57 12.55 64.44
N ARG A 871 26.70 12.32 65.43
CA ARG A 871 26.18 13.36 66.32
C ARG A 871 27.25 14.08 67.16
N THR A 872 28.43 13.48 67.26
CA THR A 872 29.62 13.94 67.98
C THR A 872 30.51 14.90 67.16
N ALA A 873 30.33 14.96 65.83
CA ALA A 873 31.02 15.95 65.00
C ALA A 873 30.44 17.36 65.23
N ALA A 874 31.29 18.39 65.12
CA ALA A 874 30.87 19.79 65.29
C ALA A 874 29.86 20.22 64.22
N TRP A 875 30.14 19.85 62.96
CA TRP A 875 29.18 19.92 61.86
C TRP A 875 28.67 18.49 61.61
N ARG A 876 27.36 18.30 61.66
CA ARG A 876 26.73 16.97 61.65
C ARG A 876 25.46 16.95 60.80
N GLY A 877 24.90 15.76 60.62
CA GLY A 877 23.60 15.54 60.01
C GLY A 877 23.61 14.45 58.93
N ILE A 878 22.41 14.20 58.39
CA ILE A 878 22.14 13.19 57.37
C ILE A 878 21.61 13.92 56.13
N ARG A 879 22.18 13.64 54.95
CA ARG A 879 21.75 14.27 53.69
C ARG A 879 21.91 13.32 52.51
N THR A 880 21.16 13.57 51.45
CA THR A 880 21.25 12.87 50.16
C THR A 880 22.60 13.09 49.47
N LEU A 881 23.03 12.13 48.66
CA LEU A 881 24.29 12.20 47.90
C LEU A 881 24.09 13.03 46.62
N HIS A 882 25.11 13.79 46.20
CA HIS A 882 25.02 14.54 44.95
C HIS A 882 25.12 13.59 43.76
N LYS A 883 24.06 13.53 42.96
CA LYS A 883 23.97 12.70 41.75
C LYS A 883 24.77 13.35 40.63
N THR A 884 25.58 12.57 39.92
CA THR A 884 26.48 13.08 38.85
C THR A 884 26.42 12.28 37.55
N ALA A 885 25.84 11.07 37.57
CA ALA A 885 25.35 10.37 36.38
C ALA A 885 24.14 9.48 36.75
N LEU A 886 23.37 9.09 35.73
CA LEU A 886 22.16 8.26 35.83
C LEU A 886 22.28 6.99 34.96
N THR A 887 21.36 6.06 35.18
CA THR A 887 21.12 4.86 34.36
C THR A 887 19.62 4.55 34.33
N THR A 888 19.17 3.89 33.26
CA THR A 888 17.86 3.22 33.27
C THR A 888 17.94 1.92 34.09
N THR A 889 16.89 1.53 34.80
CA THR A 889 16.77 0.18 35.39
C THR A 889 15.30 -0.21 35.67
N THR A 890 15.08 -1.41 36.19
CA THR A 890 13.77 -1.92 36.60
C THR A 890 13.81 -2.62 37.96
N ILE A 891 12.79 -2.39 38.79
CA ILE A 891 12.54 -3.17 40.00
C ILE A 891 11.19 -3.90 39.89
N THR A 892 11.15 -5.16 40.31
CA THR A 892 9.91 -5.95 40.39
C THR A 892 9.39 -5.98 41.82
N ILE A 893 8.11 -5.67 42.02
CA ILE A 893 7.38 -5.75 43.29
C ILE A 893 6.20 -6.72 43.17
N PRO A 894 5.70 -7.32 44.27
CA PRO A 894 4.45 -8.08 44.24
C PRO A 894 3.25 -7.14 44.04
N ILE A 895 2.17 -7.67 43.45
CA ILE A 895 0.87 -7.03 43.38
C ILE A 895 -0.03 -7.71 44.41
N LEU A 896 -0.51 -6.93 45.38
CA LEU A 896 -1.43 -7.37 46.42
C LEU A 896 -2.58 -6.37 46.51
N THR A 897 -3.82 -6.84 46.64
CA THR A 897 -4.98 -5.95 46.77
C THR A 897 -4.87 -5.15 48.08
N PRO A 898 -4.86 -3.80 48.04
CA PRO A 898 -4.78 -3.00 49.25
C PRO A 898 -6.01 -3.17 50.14
N ILE A 899 -5.82 -3.01 51.45
CA ILE A 899 -6.92 -2.90 52.43
C ILE A 899 -7.07 -1.42 52.77
N CYS A 900 -7.86 -0.73 51.94
CA CYS A 900 -8.27 0.68 52.07
C CYS A 900 -9.78 0.78 51.86
#